data_AF-A0A8H4QJI7-F1
#
_entry.id   AF-A0A8H4QJI7-F1
#
_cell.length_a   1.000
_cell.length_b   1.000
_cell.length_c   1.000
_cell.angle_alpha   90.00
_cell.angle_beta   90.00
_cell.angle_gamma   90.00
#
_symmetry.space_group_name_H-M   'P 1'
#
loop_
_entity.id
_entity.type
_entity.pdbx_description
1 polymer ?
#
loop_
_entity_poly.entity_id
_entity_poly.type
_entity_poly.pdbx_seq_one_letter_code
_entity_poly.pdbx_strand_id
1 'polypeptide(L)'
;MAIELSPLPLPPSADATKLADFGREVKGVDPANLTPELFNEIEQALYKHGALLFRNAKVTPAQQYAFTKAFDPESESYGHGNNKTGETKKSILHPDLKTIPSVPQVQLIGNGTVYDHEGLAEAKLKHPSHKTFHKTVVSPEDEAKGVTRFYRWHIDAALYDLNPPKVTTLYGITVPHGEKQVCRYDDGTGDKLEVPLGTTAFVSGKVMFEILPEELKSVAVRTKVKYAPHPYVWMAPVHAMSTGLGIEVEGLELPLSELPPWEESKLKILPILWKNPVTGDLHFQVHPCGAMELLIDPLPEGAKREGALYPDGVHLTDLKEVRGLLYKMQRPAIAPSLVYPHDWREDDFVLFHNRGVLHTVVGAFTPDQVRVFHQCNLAASDEPVGPSADDVKNVNTNGLISSATMESLSPYVRAARDTKGREVMIKLISDGMPSQELEILKFLNSKEAREDPRNHTIPVIEFITVEMFTFVVMPRWGHPCDPVGFQTVNEVLYFAKTILEAFAFLHENRIAHLDFLEQNMAVNALYHYAHTIDGLRDPVSAKYALIDFGNSYKYHPDLALDEARETKPFHFRLHHVRRTEVYNPFAVDFYTCATVLQRWTRHLENFVPELGPFFESMTKLDMNCGSRASEALRMFMEIYDKVPESVLHQTIDTWRWAGGKSERKFWLAPKS
;
A
#
# COMPACT_ATOMS: atom_id res chain seq x y z
N MET A 1 9.87 -15.25 -22.92
CA MET A 1 10.16 -13.82 -23.22
C MET A 1 9.30 -13.03 -22.25
N ALA A 2 9.87 -12.09 -21.50
CA ALA A 2 9.10 -11.34 -20.52
C ALA A 2 8.06 -10.45 -21.22
N ILE A 3 6.84 -10.39 -20.69
CA ILE A 3 5.79 -9.50 -21.20
C ILE A 3 6.20 -8.02 -21.02
N GLU A 4 5.91 -7.18 -22.01
CA GLU A 4 6.14 -5.75 -21.90
C GLU A 4 4.91 -5.07 -21.27
N LEU A 5 5.12 -4.32 -20.20
CA LEU A 5 4.07 -3.60 -19.47
C LEU A 5 4.29 -2.10 -19.55
N SER A 6 3.26 -1.35 -19.94
CA SER A 6 3.24 0.12 -19.91
C SER A 6 2.13 0.64 -18.99
N PRO A 7 2.36 1.67 -18.15
CA PRO A 7 1.29 2.27 -17.35
C PRO A 7 0.10 2.71 -18.21
N LEU A 8 -1.13 2.49 -17.72
CA LEU A 8 -2.31 3.07 -18.37
C LEU A 8 -2.29 4.59 -18.23
N PRO A 9 -2.70 5.34 -19.28
CA PRO A 9 -2.81 6.79 -19.19
C PRO A 9 -3.85 7.19 -18.13
N LEU A 10 -3.41 7.90 -17.09
CA LEU A 10 -4.29 8.38 -16.03
C LEU A 10 -5.04 9.65 -16.48
N PRO A 11 -6.31 9.84 -16.04
CA PRO A 11 -7.02 11.09 -16.32
C PRO A 11 -6.37 12.27 -15.58
N PRO A 12 -6.57 13.53 -16.03
CA PRO A 12 -6.00 14.70 -15.37
C PRO A 12 -6.41 14.88 -13.90
N SER A 13 -7.56 14.32 -13.50
CA SER A 13 -8.03 14.37 -12.12
C SER A 13 -7.27 13.43 -11.18
N ALA A 14 -6.61 12.39 -11.71
CA ALA A 14 -6.03 11.32 -10.92
C ALA A 14 -4.78 11.74 -10.14
N ASP A 15 -4.67 11.24 -8.91
CA ASP A 15 -3.43 11.29 -8.14
C ASP A 15 -2.49 10.19 -8.64
N ALA A 16 -1.51 10.59 -9.45
CA ALA A 16 -0.52 9.68 -10.03
C ALA A 16 0.29 8.92 -8.97
N THR A 17 0.45 9.45 -7.75
CA THR A 17 1.19 8.75 -6.67
C THR A 17 0.38 7.59 -6.10
N LYS A 18 -0.95 7.76 -6.01
CA LYS A 18 -1.86 6.72 -5.49
C LYS A 18 -2.20 5.66 -6.51
N LEU A 19 -2.16 6.01 -7.80
CA LEU A 19 -2.45 5.10 -8.91
C LEU A 19 -1.21 4.66 -9.69
N ALA A 20 0.01 4.92 -9.18
CA ALA A 20 1.27 4.60 -9.86
C ALA A 20 1.36 3.13 -10.29
N ASP A 21 0.90 2.22 -9.43
CA ASP A 21 0.90 0.79 -9.69
C ASP A 21 -0.40 0.27 -10.31
N PHE A 22 -1.43 1.10 -10.45
CA PHE A 22 -2.70 0.68 -11.02
C PHE A 22 -2.66 0.66 -12.55
N GLY A 23 -3.11 -0.44 -13.15
CA GLY A 23 -3.36 -0.55 -14.59
C GLY A 23 -2.09 -0.70 -15.43
N ARG A 24 -2.00 -1.74 -16.27
CA ARG A 24 -0.96 -1.83 -17.32
C ARG A 24 -1.51 -2.23 -18.68
N GLU A 25 -1.02 -1.62 -19.74
CA GLU A 25 -1.12 -2.17 -21.09
C GLU A 25 -0.09 -3.29 -21.26
N VAL A 26 -0.54 -4.44 -21.74
CA VAL A 26 0.31 -5.59 -22.09
C VAL A 26 0.59 -5.54 -23.58
N LYS A 27 1.88 -5.52 -23.94
CA LYS A 27 2.34 -5.40 -25.33
C LYS A 27 3.06 -6.66 -25.80
N GLY A 28 2.97 -6.92 -27.10
CA GLY A 28 3.68 -8.03 -27.75
C GLY A 28 3.13 -9.42 -27.43
N VAL A 29 1.93 -9.51 -26.82
CA VAL A 29 1.28 -10.77 -26.44
C VAL A 29 -0.10 -10.84 -27.06
N ASP A 30 -0.40 -11.96 -27.72
CA ASP A 30 -1.73 -12.27 -28.22
C ASP A 30 -2.56 -12.97 -27.14
N PRO A 31 -3.61 -12.32 -26.59
CA PRO A 31 -4.45 -12.94 -25.56
C PRO A 31 -5.22 -14.16 -26.09
N ALA A 32 -5.34 -14.34 -27.40
CA ALA A 32 -6.05 -15.48 -27.97
C ALA A 32 -5.23 -16.79 -27.94
N ASN A 33 -3.91 -16.70 -27.76
CA ASN A 33 -2.96 -17.82 -27.87
C ASN A 33 -1.82 -17.70 -26.84
N LEU A 34 -2.10 -17.99 -25.56
CA LEU A 34 -1.11 -17.94 -24.49
C LEU A 34 -0.43 -19.29 -24.23
N THR A 35 0.88 -19.27 -24.01
CA THR A 35 1.58 -20.39 -23.36
C THR A 35 1.37 -20.33 -21.84
N PRO A 36 1.52 -21.44 -21.11
CA PRO A 36 1.41 -21.44 -19.64
C PRO A 36 2.35 -20.44 -18.96
N GLU A 37 3.55 -20.24 -19.50
CA GLU A 37 4.54 -19.30 -18.96
C GLU A 37 4.08 -17.85 -19.11
N LEU A 38 3.58 -17.49 -20.30
CA LEU A 38 3.04 -16.15 -20.56
C LEU A 38 1.79 -15.89 -19.71
N PHE A 39 0.92 -16.90 -19.57
CA PHE A 39 -0.24 -16.79 -18.70
C PHE A 39 0.17 -16.51 -17.25
N ASN A 40 1.15 -17.23 -16.72
CA ASN A 40 1.65 -16.98 -15.37
C ASN A 40 2.20 -15.55 -15.21
N GLU A 41 2.94 -15.02 -16.20
CA GLU A 41 3.39 -13.61 -16.15
C GLU A 41 2.21 -12.61 -16.15
N ILE A 42 1.18 -12.87 -16.96
CA ILE A 42 -0.04 -12.05 -16.99
C ILE A 42 -0.79 -12.13 -15.66
N GLU A 43 -0.90 -13.31 -15.07
CA GLU A 43 -1.56 -13.52 -13.79
C GLU A 43 -0.87 -12.72 -12.68
N GLN A 44 0.45 -12.84 -12.57
CA GLN A 44 1.25 -12.06 -11.62
C GLN A 44 1.08 -10.55 -11.84
N ALA A 45 1.11 -10.11 -13.10
CA ALA A 45 0.91 -8.71 -13.46
C ALA A 45 -0.51 -8.22 -13.10
N LEU A 46 -1.55 -9.04 -13.29
CA LEU A 46 -2.93 -8.69 -12.95
C LEU A 46 -3.08 -8.49 -11.43
N TYR A 47 -2.55 -9.42 -10.63
CA TYR A 47 -2.60 -9.30 -9.17
C TYR A 47 -1.80 -8.09 -8.67
N LYS A 48 -0.68 -7.75 -9.32
CA LYS A 48 0.14 -6.58 -8.96
C LYS A 48 -0.51 -5.25 -9.35
N HIS A 49 -1.18 -5.19 -10.51
CA HIS A 49 -1.62 -3.95 -11.12
C HIS A 49 -3.14 -3.74 -11.12
N GLY A 50 -3.93 -4.72 -10.70
CA GLY A 50 -5.38 -4.64 -10.55
C GLY A 50 -6.17 -4.71 -11.87
N ALA A 51 -5.64 -4.15 -12.95
CA ALA A 51 -6.22 -4.25 -14.29
C ALA A 51 -5.12 -4.31 -15.35
N LEU A 52 -5.35 -5.10 -16.41
CA LEU A 52 -4.51 -5.08 -17.61
C LEU A 52 -5.36 -4.87 -18.87
N LEU A 53 -4.73 -4.31 -19.89
CA LEU A 53 -5.32 -3.99 -21.16
C LEU A 53 -4.50 -4.59 -22.30
N PHE A 54 -5.16 -5.27 -23.22
CA PHE A 54 -4.61 -5.68 -24.51
C PHE A 54 -5.30 -4.85 -25.59
N ARG A 55 -4.50 -4.08 -26.34
CA ARG A 55 -4.99 -3.27 -27.46
C ARG A 55 -5.09 -4.10 -28.73
N ASN A 56 -6.09 -3.81 -29.58
CA ASN A 56 -6.28 -4.45 -30.88
C ASN A 56 -6.36 -5.99 -30.79
N ALA A 57 -6.94 -6.50 -29.71
CA ALA A 57 -7.07 -7.92 -29.47
C ALA A 57 -8.09 -8.55 -30.44
N LYS A 58 -7.89 -9.82 -30.80
CA LYS A 58 -8.82 -10.61 -31.62
C LYS A 58 -9.14 -11.90 -30.91
N VAL A 59 -10.20 -11.86 -30.08
CA VAL A 59 -10.54 -12.95 -29.15
C VAL A 59 -11.94 -13.45 -29.46
N THR A 60 -12.09 -14.73 -29.77
CA THR A 60 -13.41 -15.37 -29.89
C THR A 60 -14.03 -15.62 -28.51
N PRO A 61 -15.37 -15.80 -28.37
CA PRO A 61 -15.97 -16.15 -27.08
C PRO A 61 -15.34 -17.39 -26.42
N ALA A 62 -14.99 -18.40 -27.21
CA ALA A 62 -14.34 -19.61 -26.70
C ALA A 62 -12.94 -19.33 -26.13
N GLN A 63 -12.16 -18.47 -26.80
CA GLN A 63 -10.84 -18.04 -26.32
C GLN A 63 -10.96 -17.14 -25.09
N GLN A 64 -11.93 -16.22 -25.03
CA GLN A 64 -12.18 -15.39 -23.84
C GLN A 64 -12.52 -16.25 -22.63
N TYR A 65 -13.38 -17.26 -22.82
CA TYR A 65 -13.70 -18.22 -21.76
C TYR A 65 -12.47 -19.01 -21.33
N ALA A 66 -11.71 -19.58 -22.26
CA ALA A 66 -10.49 -20.32 -21.95
C ALA A 66 -9.47 -19.47 -21.17
N PHE A 67 -9.29 -18.20 -21.57
CA PHE A 67 -8.44 -17.24 -20.86
C PHE A 67 -8.93 -17.01 -19.43
N THR A 68 -10.22 -16.72 -19.26
CA THR A 68 -10.83 -16.42 -17.96
C THR A 68 -10.73 -17.65 -17.04
N LYS A 69 -10.97 -18.84 -17.58
CA LYS A 69 -10.87 -20.12 -16.87
C LYS A 69 -9.45 -20.46 -16.43
N ALA A 70 -8.42 -20.00 -17.13
CA ALA A 70 -7.05 -20.30 -16.75
C ALA A 70 -6.67 -19.77 -15.35
N PHE A 71 -7.34 -18.74 -14.83
CA PHE A 71 -7.17 -18.25 -13.45
C PHE A 71 -7.80 -19.16 -12.38
N ASP A 72 -8.73 -20.03 -12.79
CA ASP A 72 -9.40 -21.00 -11.92
C ASP A 72 -9.85 -22.21 -12.74
N PRO A 73 -8.95 -23.19 -13.00
CA PRO A 73 -9.24 -24.32 -13.88
C PRO A 73 -10.42 -25.19 -13.42
N GLU A 74 -10.73 -25.18 -12.13
CA GLU A 74 -11.85 -25.92 -11.51
C GLU A 74 -13.19 -25.18 -11.65
N SER A 75 -13.19 -23.96 -12.16
CA SER A 75 -14.40 -23.16 -12.33
C SER A 75 -15.11 -23.43 -13.66
N GLU A 76 -16.41 -23.71 -13.59
CA GLU A 76 -17.23 -24.07 -14.76
C GLU A 76 -18.46 -23.19 -14.99
N SER A 77 -18.94 -22.52 -13.96
CA SER A 77 -20.18 -21.72 -13.99
C SER A 77 -19.90 -20.22 -14.07
N TYR A 78 -20.74 -19.48 -14.80
CA TYR A 78 -20.73 -18.01 -14.77
C TYR A 78 -20.88 -17.49 -13.34
N GLY A 79 -20.25 -16.34 -13.04
CA GLY A 79 -20.19 -15.77 -11.68
C GLY A 79 -21.53 -15.47 -11.02
N HIS A 80 -22.61 -15.40 -11.80
CA HIS A 80 -23.99 -15.25 -11.34
C HIS A 80 -24.89 -16.49 -11.58
N GLY A 81 -24.30 -17.63 -11.99
CA GLY A 81 -24.99 -18.91 -12.28
C GLY A 81 -25.48 -19.06 -13.73
N ASN A 82 -25.61 -20.32 -14.20
CA ASN A 82 -25.91 -20.66 -15.61
C ASN A 82 -27.38 -21.05 -15.93
N ASN A 83 -28.30 -21.17 -14.95
CA ASN A 83 -29.73 -21.54 -15.16
C ASN A 83 -30.60 -20.88 -14.06
N LYS A 84 -31.55 -19.96 -14.31
CA LYS A 84 -32.87 -20.01 -15.01
C LYS A 84 -33.95 -20.85 -14.31
N THR A 85 -34.46 -20.36 -13.18
CA THR A 85 -35.82 -20.69 -12.68
C THR A 85 -36.76 -19.51 -12.91
N GLY A 86 -38.07 -19.76 -13.06
CA GLY A 86 -39.06 -18.72 -13.37
C GLY A 86 -39.19 -17.61 -12.31
N GLU A 87 -38.70 -17.86 -11.10
CA GLU A 87 -38.78 -16.97 -9.93
C GLU A 87 -37.66 -15.91 -9.91
N THR A 88 -36.55 -16.11 -10.64
CA THR A 88 -35.44 -15.14 -10.72
C THR A 88 -35.71 -13.95 -11.67
N LYS A 89 -36.89 -13.89 -12.32
CA LYS A 89 -37.30 -12.77 -13.19
C LYS A 89 -37.35 -11.42 -12.48
N LYS A 90 -37.44 -11.40 -11.14
CA LYS A 90 -37.42 -10.19 -10.31
C LYS A 90 -36.00 -9.63 -10.07
N SER A 91 -34.95 -10.35 -10.49
CA SER A 91 -33.56 -9.90 -10.31
C SER A 91 -33.25 -8.68 -11.17
N ILE A 92 -32.59 -7.69 -10.58
CA ILE A 92 -32.17 -6.46 -11.28
C ILE A 92 -31.08 -6.70 -12.33
N LEU A 93 -30.41 -7.85 -12.35
CA LEU A 93 -29.35 -8.16 -13.33
C LEU A 93 -29.90 -8.69 -14.67
N HIS A 94 -31.10 -9.29 -14.66
CA HIS A 94 -31.62 -10.05 -15.79
C HIS A 94 -31.89 -9.24 -17.08
N PRO A 95 -32.35 -7.97 -17.02
CA PRO A 95 -32.63 -7.19 -18.22
C PRO A 95 -31.40 -6.92 -19.11
N ASP A 96 -30.19 -6.96 -18.54
CA ASP A 96 -29.00 -6.36 -19.14
C ASP A 96 -28.01 -7.39 -19.75
N LEU A 97 -28.19 -8.69 -19.48
CA LEU A 97 -27.31 -9.77 -19.93
C LEU A 97 -27.97 -10.64 -21.02
N LYS A 98 -27.24 -10.95 -22.11
CA LYS A 98 -27.64 -11.93 -23.13
C LYS A 98 -26.57 -13.02 -23.26
N THR A 99 -26.93 -14.27 -22.97
CA THR A 99 -25.99 -15.40 -23.01
C THR A 99 -25.64 -15.81 -24.44
N ILE A 100 -24.34 -15.99 -24.72
CA ILE A 100 -23.89 -16.54 -26.01
C ILE A 100 -24.15 -18.05 -26.04
N PRO A 101 -24.93 -18.58 -27.00
CA PRO A 101 -25.34 -19.99 -27.00
C PRO A 101 -24.19 -21.00 -27.06
N SER A 102 -23.14 -20.70 -27.84
CA SER A 102 -22.00 -21.60 -28.03
C SER A 102 -21.07 -21.66 -26.82
N VAL A 103 -21.02 -20.58 -26.02
CA VAL A 103 -20.17 -20.45 -24.83
C VAL A 103 -20.95 -19.71 -23.73
N PRO A 104 -21.82 -20.39 -22.97
CA PRO A 104 -22.76 -19.75 -22.04
C PRO A 104 -22.13 -18.95 -20.90
N GLN A 105 -20.84 -19.13 -20.64
CA GLN A 105 -20.07 -18.36 -19.66
C GLN A 105 -19.75 -16.94 -20.14
N VAL A 106 -19.89 -16.67 -21.44
CA VAL A 106 -19.68 -15.35 -22.03
C VAL A 106 -21.04 -14.69 -22.26
N GLN A 107 -21.20 -13.49 -21.68
CA GLN A 107 -22.41 -12.67 -21.83
C GLN A 107 -22.17 -11.55 -22.82
N LEU A 108 -23.12 -11.35 -23.72
CA LEU A 108 -23.26 -10.18 -24.56
C LEU A 108 -23.98 -9.08 -23.76
N ILE A 109 -23.31 -7.95 -23.60
CA ILE A 109 -23.80 -6.78 -22.86
C ILE A 109 -23.62 -5.51 -23.68
N GLY A 110 -24.42 -4.47 -23.42
CA GLY A 110 -24.25 -3.19 -24.11
C GLY A 110 -25.52 -2.38 -24.28
N ASN A 111 -25.66 -1.70 -25.41
CA ASN A 111 -26.78 -0.81 -25.72
C ASN A 111 -27.18 -0.92 -27.19
N GLY A 112 -28.47 -0.77 -27.48
CA GLY A 112 -29.00 -0.80 -28.83
C GLY A 112 -29.38 -2.20 -29.29
N THR A 113 -29.73 -2.35 -30.56
CA THR A 113 -30.09 -3.65 -31.16
C THR A 113 -28.93 -4.16 -31.99
N VAL A 114 -28.54 -5.41 -31.73
CA VAL A 114 -27.49 -6.14 -32.46
C VAL A 114 -28.15 -7.30 -33.21
N TYR A 115 -27.72 -7.53 -34.44
CA TYR A 115 -28.22 -8.62 -35.29
C TYR A 115 -27.09 -9.60 -35.61
N ASP A 116 -27.45 -10.88 -35.76
CA ASP A 116 -26.57 -11.96 -36.21
C ASP A 116 -25.21 -12.07 -35.47
N HIS A 117 -25.24 -11.98 -34.13
CA HIS A 117 -24.05 -11.98 -33.29
C HIS A 117 -23.89 -13.29 -32.51
N GLU A 118 -22.85 -14.06 -32.81
CA GLU A 118 -22.47 -15.28 -32.05
C GLU A 118 -23.63 -16.28 -31.85
N GLY A 119 -24.48 -16.46 -32.88
CA GLY A 119 -25.64 -17.35 -32.84
C GLY A 119 -26.93 -16.71 -32.31
N LEU A 120 -26.93 -15.41 -32.01
CA LEU A 120 -28.12 -14.63 -31.69
C LEU A 120 -28.59 -13.88 -32.94
N ALA A 121 -29.75 -14.25 -33.48
CA ALA A 121 -30.32 -13.57 -34.66
C ALA A 121 -30.64 -12.09 -34.38
N GLU A 122 -31.20 -11.80 -33.19
CA GLU A 122 -31.46 -10.44 -32.71
C GLU A 122 -31.25 -10.38 -31.19
N ALA A 123 -30.49 -9.40 -30.73
CA ALA A 123 -30.28 -9.10 -29.33
C ALA A 123 -30.52 -7.62 -29.05
N LYS A 124 -31.62 -7.31 -28.38
CA LYS A 124 -31.86 -5.97 -27.81
C LYS A 124 -31.11 -5.83 -26.49
N LEU A 125 -30.08 -5.00 -26.49
CA LEU A 125 -29.23 -4.69 -25.33
C LEU A 125 -29.68 -3.38 -24.69
N LYS A 126 -29.52 -3.29 -23.37
CA LYS A 126 -29.85 -2.10 -22.60
C LYS A 126 -28.69 -1.75 -21.70
N HIS A 127 -28.20 -0.52 -21.81
CA HIS A 127 -27.18 -0.05 -20.89
C HIS A 127 -27.77 0.21 -19.50
N PRO A 128 -27.14 -0.32 -18.44
CA PRO A 128 -27.50 0.05 -17.08
C PRO A 128 -27.27 1.55 -16.86
N SER A 129 -28.26 2.25 -16.31
CA SER A 129 -28.21 3.70 -16.10
C SER A 129 -28.67 4.05 -14.70
N HIS A 130 -28.11 5.12 -14.13
CA HIS A 130 -28.56 5.66 -12.84
C HIS A 130 -30.07 5.93 -12.83
N LYS A 131 -30.66 6.29 -13.98
CA LYS A 131 -32.09 6.56 -14.13
C LYS A 131 -33.01 5.42 -13.72
N THR A 132 -32.55 4.18 -13.80
CA THR A 132 -33.38 3.01 -13.53
C THR A 132 -33.23 2.46 -12.12
N PHE A 133 -32.24 2.93 -11.35
CA PHE A 133 -31.89 2.34 -10.06
C PHE A 133 -31.67 3.38 -8.96
N HIS A 134 -31.30 4.62 -9.27
CA HIS A 134 -31.06 5.64 -8.27
C HIS A 134 -32.36 6.26 -7.78
N LYS A 135 -32.37 6.70 -6.52
CA LYS A 135 -33.51 7.41 -5.92
C LYS A 135 -33.75 8.76 -6.56
N THR A 136 -32.66 9.45 -6.88
CA THR A 136 -32.67 10.71 -7.61
C THR A 136 -32.01 10.51 -8.96
N VAL A 137 -32.46 11.25 -9.97
CA VAL A 137 -31.93 11.17 -11.33
C VAL A 137 -31.49 12.55 -11.79
N VAL A 138 -30.47 12.59 -12.65
CA VAL A 138 -30.06 13.81 -13.36
C VAL A 138 -31.23 14.31 -14.22
N SER A 139 -31.47 15.62 -14.24
CA SER A 139 -32.56 16.20 -15.04
C SER A 139 -32.29 16.07 -16.54
N PRO A 140 -33.35 16.04 -17.38
CA PRO A 140 -33.17 16.00 -18.83
C PRO A 140 -32.31 17.16 -19.37
N GLU A 141 -32.40 18.36 -18.79
CA GLU A 141 -31.58 19.50 -19.23
C GLU A 141 -30.09 19.34 -18.92
N ASP A 142 -29.75 18.75 -17.77
CA ASP A 142 -28.36 18.50 -17.39
C ASP A 142 -27.76 17.33 -18.18
N GLU A 143 -28.55 16.28 -18.42
CA GLU A 143 -28.14 15.16 -19.27
C GLU A 143 -27.89 15.58 -20.72
N ALA A 144 -28.74 16.46 -21.26
CA ALA A 144 -28.52 17.06 -22.58
C ALA A 144 -27.22 17.87 -22.67
N LYS A 145 -26.68 18.31 -21.52
CA LYS A 145 -25.35 18.95 -21.40
C LYS A 145 -24.22 17.95 -21.11
N GLY A 146 -24.49 16.64 -21.19
CA GLY A 146 -23.50 15.59 -20.96
C GLY A 146 -23.32 15.19 -19.48
N VAL A 147 -24.21 15.59 -18.57
CA VAL A 147 -24.12 15.16 -17.16
C VAL A 147 -24.65 13.74 -16.97
N THR A 148 -23.94 12.92 -16.21
CA THR A 148 -24.32 11.54 -15.87
C THR A 148 -23.96 11.19 -14.42
N ARG A 149 -24.16 9.94 -14.02
CA ARG A 149 -23.75 9.38 -12.71
C ARG A 149 -23.20 7.96 -12.88
N PHE A 150 -22.45 7.50 -11.89
CA PHE A 150 -22.12 6.08 -11.77
C PHE A 150 -23.41 5.26 -11.67
N TYR A 151 -23.49 4.11 -12.34
CA TYR A 151 -24.65 3.24 -12.19
C TYR A 151 -24.66 2.57 -10.81
N ARG A 152 -23.69 1.68 -10.55
CA ARG A 152 -23.57 0.93 -9.30
C ARG A 152 -22.13 0.48 -9.11
N TRP A 153 -21.49 0.92 -8.05
CA TRP A 153 -20.19 0.38 -7.62
C TRP A 153 -20.39 -1.04 -7.07
N HIS A 154 -19.68 -2.00 -7.64
CA HIS A 154 -19.83 -3.41 -7.31
C HIS A 154 -18.55 -4.21 -7.51
N ILE A 155 -18.63 -5.45 -7.03
CA ILE A 155 -17.77 -6.57 -7.40
C ILE A 155 -18.67 -7.53 -8.18
N ASP A 156 -18.16 -8.16 -9.25
CA ASP A 156 -18.94 -9.19 -9.94
C ASP A 156 -19.01 -10.42 -9.02
N ALA A 157 -20.20 -10.77 -8.53
CA ALA A 157 -20.41 -11.95 -7.68
C ALA A 157 -21.90 -12.25 -7.50
N ALA A 158 -22.28 -13.53 -7.34
CA ALA A 158 -23.66 -13.87 -6.94
C ALA A 158 -23.98 -13.44 -5.49
N LEU A 159 -22.97 -13.47 -4.60
CA LEU A 159 -23.05 -13.16 -3.17
C LEU A 159 -24.00 -14.06 -2.36
N TYR A 160 -24.44 -15.17 -2.97
CA TYR A 160 -25.20 -16.26 -2.37
C TYR A 160 -24.83 -17.54 -3.13
N ASP A 161 -24.55 -18.63 -2.40
CA ASP A 161 -24.13 -19.96 -2.89
C ASP A 161 -22.75 -19.96 -3.59
N LEU A 162 -22.55 -19.09 -4.58
CA LEU A 162 -21.34 -19.01 -5.41
C LEU A 162 -20.31 -18.01 -4.86
N ASN A 163 -19.02 -18.33 -5.03
CA ASN A 163 -17.92 -17.49 -4.60
C ASN A 163 -17.61 -16.38 -5.61
N PRO A 164 -17.14 -15.20 -5.15
CA PRO A 164 -16.70 -14.13 -6.04
C PRO A 164 -15.60 -14.59 -7.03
N PRO A 165 -15.78 -14.39 -8.34
CA PRO A 165 -14.77 -14.58 -9.37
C PRO A 165 -13.41 -13.97 -9.01
N LYS A 166 -12.31 -14.64 -9.41
CA LYS A 166 -10.94 -14.13 -9.26
C LYS A 166 -10.64 -12.99 -10.24
N VAL A 167 -11.14 -13.14 -11.47
CA VAL A 167 -10.94 -12.22 -12.60
C VAL A 167 -12.25 -12.03 -13.35
N THR A 168 -12.41 -10.85 -13.96
CA THR A 168 -13.39 -10.60 -15.01
C THR A 168 -12.65 -10.14 -16.25
N THR A 169 -13.07 -10.65 -17.42
CA THR A 169 -12.63 -10.17 -18.73
C THR A 169 -13.76 -9.42 -19.44
N LEU A 170 -13.43 -8.30 -20.07
CA LEU A 170 -14.33 -7.46 -20.86
C LEU A 170 -13.69 -7.17 -22.21
N TYR A 171 -14.41 -7.51 -23.29
CA TYR A 171 -13.97 -7.29 -24.66
C TYR A 171 -14.89 -6.29 -25.37
N GLY A 172 -14.33 -5.17 -25.82
CA GLY A 172 -15.05 -4.13 -26.55
C GLY A 172 -15.16 -4.45 -28.04
N ILE A 173 -16.31 -4.96 -28.48
CA ILE A 173 -16.55 -5.30 -29.90
C ILE A 173 -16.92 -4.05 -30.70
N THR A 174 -17.92 -3.31 -30.21
CA THR A 174 -18.37 -2.05 -30.79
C THR A 174 -18.44 -1.03 -29.69
N VAL A 175 -17.67 0.04 -29.84
CA VAL A 175 -17.55 1.09 -28.85
C VAL A 175 -18.11 2.39 -29.42
N PRO A 176 -19.17 2.96 -28.81
CA PRO A 176 -19.71 4.22 -29.28
C PRO A 176 -18.74 5.36 -29.00
N HIS A 177 -18.59 6.25 -29.98
CA HIS A 177 -17.79 7.47 -29.85
C HIS A 177 -18.68 8.70 -29.66
N GLY A 178 -18.20 9.65 -28.88
CA GLY A 178 -18.90 10.90 -28.62
C GLY A 178 -18.14 11.80 -27.67
N GLU A 179 -18.74 12.96 -27.38
CA GLU A 179 -18.21 13.89 -26.39
C GLU A 179 -18.10 13.23 -25.01
N LYS A 180 -17.11 13.67 -24.23
CA LYS A 180 -16.97 13.24 -22.84
C LYS A 180 -18.17 13.69 -22.02
N GLN A 181 -18.48 12.92 -21.00
CA GLN A 181 -19.55 13.19 -20.04
C GLN A 181 -18.98 13.66 -18.71
N VAL A 182 -19.79 14.34 -17.91
CA VAL A 182 -19.44 14.74 -16.54
C VAL A 182 -20.24 13.92 -15.55
N CYS A 183 -19.56 13.00 -14.86
CA CYS A 183 -20.14 12.23 -13.77
C CYS A 183 -20.24 13.09 -12.51
N ARG A 184 -21.45 13.32 -12.01
CA ARG A 184 -21.72 14.15 -10.82
C ARG A 184 -22.12 13.28 -9.63
N TYR A 185 -21.56 13.53 -8.47
CA TYR A 185 -21.78 12.69 -7.29
C TYR A 185 -23.07 13.04 -6.55
N ASP A 186 -23.43 14.32 -6.52
CA ASP A 186 -24.68 14.83 -5.91
C ASP A 186 -24.94 14.33 -4.49
N ASP A 187 -23.89 14.21 -3.68
CA ASP A 187 -23.94 13.82 -2.26
C ASP A 187 -23.55 14.97 -1.31
N GLY A 188 -23.51 16.19 -1.84
CA GLY A 188 -23.16 17.41 -1.09
C GLY A 188 -21.67 17.77 -1.11
N THR A 189 -20.79 16.89 -1.62
CA THR A 189 -19.34 17.17 -1.73
C THR A 189 -19.01 18.18 -2.84
N GLY A 190 -19.84 18.24 -3.88
CA GLY A 190 -19.54 18.98 -5.10
C GLY A 190 -18.63 18.22 -6.08
N ASP A 191 -18.25 16.98 -5.77
CA ASP A 191 -17.39 16.15 -6.61
C ASP A 191 -17.98 15.94 -8.01
N LYS A 192 -17.09 16.06 -9.01
CA LYS A 192 -17.36 15.82 -10.42
C LYS A 192 -16.16 15.12 -11.05
N LEU A 193 -16.41 14.24 -12.00
CA LEU A 193 -15.38 13.54 -12.76
C LEU A 193 -15.73 13.59 -14.25
N GLU A 194 -14.83 14.11 -15.07
CA GLU A 194 -14.93 13.98 -16.52
C GLU A 194 -14.63 12.53 -16.92
N VAL A 195 -15.51 11.93 -17.72
CA VAL A 195 -15.43 10.53 -18.12
C VAL A 195 -15.65 10.36 -19.62
N PRO A 196 -14.96 9.41 -20.28
CA PRO A 196 -15.31 9.00 -21.64
C PRO A 196 -16.74 8.46 -21.72
N LEU A 197 -17.38 8.61 -22.88
CA LEU A 197 -18.69 8.04 -23.15
C LEU A 197 -18.64 6.51 -22.99
N GLY A 198 -19.48 5.95 -22.11
CA GLY A 198 -19.57 4.49 -21.96
C GLY A 198 -18.43 3.83 -21.18
N THR A 199 -17.71 4.62 -20.37
CA THR A 199 -16.57 4.14 -19.61
C THR A 199 -16.93 3.05 -18.60
N THR A 200 -15.94 2.22 -18.28
CA THR A 200 -15.93 1.42 -17.06
C THR A 200 -14.95 2.08 -16.10
N ALA A 201 -15.46 2.53 -14.96
CA ALA A 201 -14.66 3.19 -13.93
C ALA A 201 -14.24 2.18 -12.87
N PHE A 202 -12.99 2.30 -12.42
CA PHE A 202 -12.37 1.40 -11.45
C PHE A 202 -11.81 2.17 -10.25
N VAL A 203 -11.84 1.54 -9.08
CA VAL A 203 -11.11 1.96 -7.89
C VAL A 203 -10.36 0.79 -7.28
N SER A 204 -9.15 1.04 -6.75
CA SER A 204 -8.33 0.02 -6.11
C SER A 204 -8.80 -0.26 -4.69
N GLY A 205 -9.11 -1.53 -4.39
CA GLY A 205 -9.42 -1.97 -3.03
C GLY A 205 -8.25 -1.80 -2.06
N LYS A 206 -7.00 -1.91 -2.55
CA LYS A 206 -5.79 -1.65 -1.75
C LYS A 206 -5.75 -0.18 -1.31
N VAL A 207 -5.84 0.74 -2.27
CA VAL A 207 -5.84 2.18 -1.98
C VAL A 207 -7.00 2.54 -1.06
N MET A 208 -8.18 1.95 -1.28
CA MET A 208 -9.35 2.13 -0.42
C MET A 208 -9.07 1.78 1.04
N PHE A 209 -8.35 0.69 1.31
CA PHE A 209 -7.94 0.34 2.66
C PHE A 209 -6.83 1.25 3.21
N GLU A 210 -5.82 1.58 2.40
CA GLU A 210 -4.66 2.36 2.83
C GLU A 210 -5.01 3.80 3.26
N ILE A 211 -6.01 4.41 2.61
CA ILE A 211 -6.45 5.78 2.91
C ILE A 211 -7.42 5.86 4.10
N LEU A 212 -7.87 4.73 4.66
CA LEU A 212 -8.73 4.75 5.83
C LEU A 212 -8.00 5.39 7.03
N PRO A 213 -8.70 6.19 7.85
CA PRO A 213 -8.25 6.52 9.19
C PRO A 213 -7.92 5.26 10.01
N GLU A 214 -6.97 5.37 10.94
CA GLU A 214 -6.46 4.23 11.71
C GLU A 214 -7.57 3.49 12.49
N GLU A 215 -8.55 4.22 13.02
CA GLU A 215 -9.70 3.63 13.71
C GLU A 215 -10.59 2.80 12.78
N LEU A 216 -10.69 3.18 11.50
CA LEU A 216 -11.44 2.43 10.50
C LEU A 216 -10.62 1.30 9.89
N LYS A 217 -9.29 1.42 9.81
CA LYS A 217 -8.41 0.28 9.46
C LYS A 217 -8.51 -0.83 10.49
N SER A 218 -8.49 -0.47 11.77
CA SER A 218 -8.70 -1.39 12.89
C SER A 218 -10.04 -2.12 12.78
N VAL A 219 -11.12 -1.40 12.45
CA VAL A 219 -12.43 -2.01 12.18
C VAL A 219 -12.36 -2.93 10.96
N ALA A 220 -11.75 -2.49 9.85
CA ALA A 220 -11.78 -3.24 8.61
C ALA A 220 -11.08 -4.61 8.70
N VAL A 221 -9.93 -4.69 9.37
CA VAL A 221 -9.18 -5.96 9.49
C VAL A 221 -9.88 -7.05 10.29
N ARG A 222 -10.89 -6.70 11.09
CA ARG A 222 -11.63 -7.61 11.96
C ARG A 222 -13.11 -7.71 11.63
N THR A 223 -13.53 -7.18 10.48
CA THR A 223 -14.93 -7.17 10.05
C THR A 223 -15.19 -8.20 8.97
N LYS A 224 -16.30 -8.92 9.11
CA LYS A 224 -16.93 -9.75 8.09
C LYS A 224 -18.28 -9.15 7.70
N VAL A 225 -18.66 -9.27 6.44
CA VAL A 225 -19.96 -8.89 5.91
C VAL A 225 -20.78 -10.15 5.63
N LYS A 226 -22.02 -10.17 6.09
CA LYS A 226 -23.01 -11.17 5.73
C LYS A 226 -23.96 -10.58 4.69
N TYR A 227 -24.06 -11.24 3.55
CA TYR A 227 -24.94 -10.84 2.46
C TYR A 227 -26.35 -11.42 2.66
N ALA A 228 -27.35 -10.71 2.15
CA ALA A 228 -28.72 -11.23 2.12
C ALA A 228 -28.82 -12.45 1.19
N PRO A 229 -29.70 -13.43 1.47
CA PRO A 229 -30.03 -14.47 0.51
C PRO A 229 -30.63 -13.85 -0.75
N HIS A 230 -30.28 -14.39 -1.93
CA HIS A 230 -30.72 -13.85 -3.22
C HIS A 230 -30.61 -12.31 -3.29
N PRO A 231 -29.43 -11.71 -3.09
CA PRO A 231 -29.30 -10.29 -2.74
C PRO A 231 -29.86 -9.36 -3.82
N TYR A 232 -29.76 -9.76 -5.09
CA TYR A 232 -30.32 -9.02 -6.24
C TYR A 232 -31.85 -9.04 -6.35
N VAL A 233 -32.52 -9.96 -5.65
CA VAL A 233 -33.97 -9.98 -5.49
C VAL A 233 -34.35 -9.22 -4.23
N TRP A 234 -33.61 -9.42 -3.13
CA TRP A 234 -33.81 -8.73 -1.86
C TRP A 234 -33.78 -7.21 -2.00
N MET A 235 -32.79 -6.67 -2.69
CA MET A 235 -32.64 -5.22 -2.87
C MET A 235 -33.42 -4.64 -4.06
N ALA A 236 -34.14 -5.47 -4.83
CA ALA A 236 -34.77 -5.04 -6.09
C ALA A 236 -35.73 -3.84 -5.95
N PRO A 237 -36.52 -3.67 -4.87
CA PRO A 237 -37.40 -2.53 -4.70
C PRO A 237 -36.71 -1.28 -4.11
N VAL A 238 -35.45 -1.39 -3.69
CA VAL A 238 -34.69 -0.31 -3.03
C VAL A 238 -33.92 0.47 -4.08
N HIS A 239 -33.74 1.77 -3.85
CA HIS A 239 -33.01 2.63 -4.75
C HIS A 239 -31.56 2.85 -4.32
N ALA A 240 -30.66 3.01 -5.29
CA ALA A 240 -29.29 3.44 -5.08
C ALA A 240 -29.18 4.92 -4.67
N MET A 241 -28.13 5.22 -3.91
CA MET A 241 -27.68 6.59 -3.65
C MET A 241 -27.16 7.24 -4.93
N SER A 242 -27.13 8.58 -4.97
CA SER A 242 -26.67 9.37 -6.13
C SER A 242 -25.25 9.05 -6.60
N THR A 243 -24.38 8.59 -5.70
CA THR A 243 -23.01 8.17 -6.03
C THR A 243 -22.92 6.78 -6.65
N GLY A 244 -24.03 6.02 -6.68
CA GLY A 244 -24.07 4.61 -7.06
C GLY A 244 -23.35 3.69 -6.07
N LEU A 245 -22.84 4.20 -4.94
CA LEU A 245 -22.09 3.44 -3.94
C LEU A 245 -23.04 3.00 -2.81
N GLY A 246 -23.75 1.90 -3.03
CA GLY A 246 -24.72 1.37 -2.08
C GLY A 246 -26.15 1.84 -2.35
N ILE A 247 -27.05 1.51 -1.42
CA ILE A 247 -28.48 1.77 -1.51
C ILE A 247 -29.00 2.57 -0.32
N GLU A 248 -30.11 3.27 -0.54
CA GLU A 248 -30.80 4.11 0.42
C GLU A 248 -31.40 3.30 1.58
N VAL A 249 -31.65 3.95 2.72
CA VAL A 249 -32.32 3.31 3.88
C VAL A 249 -33.81 3.62 3.82
N GLU A 250 -34.53 2.89 2.98
CA GLU A 250 -35.95 3.14 2.70
C GLU A 250 -36.89 2.12 3.35
N GLY A 251 -36.37 0.99 3.82
CA GLY A 251 -37.18 -0.12 4.33
C GLY A 251 -38.02 -0.80 3.24
N LEU A 252 -37.54 -0.76 2.00
CA LEU A 252 -38.21 -1.33 0.82
C LEU A 252 -37.65 -2.71 0.43
N GLU A 253 -36.66 -3.21 1.15
CA GLU A 253 -36.11 -4.54 0.94
C GLU A 253 -37.21 -5.58 1.07
N LEU A 254 -37.18 -6.61 0.21
CA LEU A 254 -38.16 -7.69 0.33
C LEU A 254 -37.95 -8.44 1.66
N PRO A 255 -39.02 -8.75 2.42
CA PRO A 255 -38.92 -9.62 3.58
C PRO A 255 -38.30 -10.97 3.21
N LEU A 256 -37.48 -11.55 4.09
CA LEU A 256 -36.80 -12.83 3.81
C LEU A 256 -37.76 -13.98 3.50
N SER A 257 -39.01 -13.90 3.98
CA SER A 257 -40.09 -14.84 3.71
C SER A 257 -40.68 -14.73 2.30
N GLU A 258 -40.45 -13.62 1.60
CA GLU A 258 -40.93 -13.38 0.23
C GLU A 258 -39.86 -13.62 -0.84
N LEU A 259 -38.64 -13.94 -0.40
CA LEU A 259 -37.56 -14.33 -1.30
C LEU A 259 -37.80 -15.74 -1.85
N PRO A 260 -37.20 -16.09 -3.00
CA PRO A 260 -37.13 -17.48 -3.43
C PRO A 260 -36.56 -18.36 -2.31
N PRO A 261 -36.92 -19.66 -2.24
CA PRO A 261 -36.41 -20.55 -1.21
C PRO A 261 -34.89 -20.46 -1.07
N TRP A 262 -34.42 -20.36 0.17
CA TRP A 262 -33.00 -20.20 0.47
C TRP A 262 -32.60 -21.01 1.71
N GLU A 263 -31.32 -21.34 1.78
CA GLU A 263 -30.72 -22.13 2.85
C GLU A 263 -29.63 -21.30 3.54
N GLU A 264 -29.58 -21.36 4.86
CA GLU A 264 -28.59 -20.61 5.65
C GLU A 264 -27.14 -21.01 5.32
N SER A 265 -26.90 -22.29 5.02
CA SER A 265 -25.60 -22.82 4.60
C SER A 265 -25.05 -22.24 3.30
N LYS A 266 -25.91 -21.59 2.50
CA LYS A 266 -25.52 -20.93 1.23
C LYS A 266 -25.27 -19.44 1.39
N LEU A 267 -25.53 -18.86 2.57
CA LEU A 267 -25.22 -17.47 2.84
C LEU A 267 -23.71 -17.23 2.80
N LYS A 268 -23.31 -16.12 2.20
CA LYS A 268 -21.91 -15.70 2.17
C LYS A 268 -21.62 -14.77 3.32
N ILE A 269 -20.72 -15.21 4.20
CA ILE A 269 -20.11 -14.41 5.26
C ILE A 269 -18.63 -14.27 4.92
N LEU A 270 -18.26 -13.12 4.36
CA LEU A 270 -16.93 -12.89 3.82
C LEU A 270 -16.20 -11.81 4.62
N PRO A 271 -14.87 -11.90 4.79
CA PRO A 271 -14.10 -10.77 5.32
C PRO A 271 -14.29 -9.54 4.41
N ILE A 272 -14.31 -8.33 4.97
CA ILE A 272 -14.44 -7.12 4.15
C ILE A 272 -13.12 -6.71 3.48
N LEU A 273 -12.00 -7.27 3.95
CA LEU A 273 -10.68 -7.17 3.34
C LEU A 273 -10.28 -8.51 2.75
N TRP A 274 -9.88 -8.54 1.48
CA TRP A 274 -9.39 -9.75 0.81
C TRP A 274 -7.88 -9.62 0.58
N LYS A 275 -7.15 -10.69 0.87
CA LYS A 275 -5.69 -10.75 0.76
C LYS A 275 -5.30 -11.11 -0.66
N ASN A 276 -4.44 -10.27 -1.24
CA ASN A 276 -3.87 -10.49 -2.56
C ASN A 276 -2.91 -11.70 -2.51
N PRO A 277 -3.09 -12.73 -3.36
CA PRO A 277 -2.28 -13.95 -3.30
C PRO A 277 -0.82 -13.72 -3.75
N VAL A 278 -0.55 -12.66 -4.51
CA VAL A 278 0.79 -12.35 -5.03
C VAL A 278 1.49 -11.31 -4.17
N THR A 279 0.82 -10.20 -3.86
CA THR A 279 1.47 -9.09 -3.13
C THR A 279 1.34 -9.21 -1.61
N GLY A 280 0.38 -10.00 -1.12
CA GLY A 280 0.03 -10.06 0.30
C GLY A 280 -0.73 -8.84 0.83
N ASP A 281 -1.00 -7.84 -0.02
CA ASP A 281 -1.74 -6.63 0.35
C ASP A 281 -3.20 -6.96 0.71
N LEU A 282 -3.80 -6.14 1.59
CA LEU A 282 -5.22 -6.21 1.91
C LEU A 282 -6.02 -5.25 1.03
N HIS A 283 -7.04 -5.76 0.36
CA HIS A 283 -7.94 -4.99 -0.51
C HIS A 283 -9.32 -4.90 0.14
N PHE A 284 -9.84 -3.69 0.33
CA PHE A 284 -11.23 -3.49 0.74
C PHE A 284 -12.18 -3.94 -0.38
N GLN A 285 -12.99 -4.95 -0.12
CA GLN A 285 -13.80 -5.66 -1.11
C GLN A 285 -15.18 -6.02 -0.54
N VAL A 286 -16.11 -5.08 -0.65
CA VAL A 286 -17.52 -5.28 -0.27
C VAL A 286 -18.41 -4.78 -1.39
N HIS A 287 -19.40 -5.59 -1.78
CA HIS A 287 -20.50 -5.11 -2.61
C HIS A 287 -21.52 -4.40 -1.72
N PRO A 288 -21.61 -3.06 -1.74
CA PRO A 288 -22.34 -2.32 -0.70
C PRO A 288 -23.85 -2.54 -0.72
N CYS A 289 -24.44 -2.83 -1.89
CA CYS A 289 -25.90 -2.97 -2.00
C CYS A 289 -26.46 -4.28 -1.39
N GLY A 290 -25.69 -5.37 -1.39
CA GLY A 290 -26.15 -6.68 -0.92
C GLY A 290 -25.86 -6.95 0.56
N ALA A 291 -25.14 -6.05 1.23
CA ALA A 291 -24.71 -6.22 2.61
C ALA A 291 -25.91 -6.10 3.57
N MET A 292 -26.12 -7.13 4.39
CA MET A 292 -27.23 -7.23 5.33
C MET A 292 -26.78 -7.02 6.78
N GLU A 293 -25.63 -7.59 7.16
CA GLU A 293 -25.09 -7.49 8.51
C GLU A 293 -23.56 -7.33 8.48
N LEU A 294 -22.99 -6.71 9.51
CA LEU A 294 -21.55 -6.68 9.75
C LEU A 294 -21.22 -7.35 11.09
N LEU A 295 -20.26 -8.26 11.06
CA LEU A 295 -19.74 -8.93 12.25
C LEU A 295 -18.32 -8.41 12.48
N ILE A 296 -18.13 -7.68 13.57
CA ILE A 296 -16.87 -7.05 13.92
C ILE A 296 -16.31 -7.77 15.15
N ASP A 297 -15.24 -8.54 14.97
CA ASP A 297 -14.58 -9.29 16.06
C ASP A 297 -13.90 -8.34 17.04
N PRO A 298 -13.80 -8.64 18.36
CA PRO A 298 -13.16 -7.77 19.35
C PRO A 298 -11.70 -7.44 19.01
N LEU A 299 -11.18 -6.38 19.63
CA LEU A 299 -9.76 -6.07 19.52
C LEU A 299 -8.90 -7.23 20.05
N PRO A 300 -7.75 -7.52 19.40
CA PRO A 300 -6.84 -8.54 19.91
C PRO A 300 -6.21 -8.11 21.24
N GLU A 301 -5.74 -9.09 22.01
CA GLU A 301 -5.06 -8.85 23.27
C GLU A 301 -3.83 -7.94 23.08
N GLY A 302 -3.66 -6.96 23.95
CA GLY A 302 -2.58 -5.96 23.88
C GLY A 302 -2.83 -4.78 22.94
N ALA A 303 -3.94 -4.74 22.20
CA ALA A 303 -4.31 -3.58 21.38
C ALA A 303 -4.75 -2.37 22.23
N LYS A 304 -4.48 -1.16 21.71
CA LYS A 304 -4.94 0.09 22.35
C LYS A 304 -6.46 0.20 22.24
N ARG A 305 -7.15 0.27 23.38
CA ARG A 305 -8.62 0.39 23.44
C ARG A 305 -9.14 1.83 23.44
N GLU A 306 -8.31 2.78 23.91
CA GLU A 306 -8.69 4.19 23.99
C GLU A 306 -8.83 4.80 22.59
N GLY A 307 -10.02 5.33 22.28
CA GLY A 307 -10.35 5.90 20.97
C GLY A 307 -10.68 4.88 19.88
N ALA A 308 -10.65 3.58 20.19
CA ALA A 308 -11.00 2.53 19.24
C ALA A 308 -12.53 2.44 19.04
N LEU A 309 -12.95 2.22 17.79
CA LEU A 309 -14.33 1.90 17.47
C LEU A 309 -14.59 0.43 17.79
N TYR A 310 -15.75 0.10 18.37
CA TYR A 310 -16.19 -1.27 18.71
C TYR A 310 -15.12 -2.16 19.39
N PRO A 311 -14.48 -1.74 20.50
CA PRO A 311 -13.34 -2.47 21.08
C PRO A 311 -13.68 -3.88 21.58
N ASP A 312 -14.94 -4.10 21.97
CA ASP A 312 -15.49 -5.39 22.42
C ASP A 312 -16.10 -6.22 21.27
N GLY A 313 -15.95 -5.74 20.04
CA GLY A 313 -16.66 -6.27 18.89
C GLY A 313 -18.12 -5.80 18.86
N VAL A 314 -18.79 -6.07 17.75
CA VAL A 314 -20.22 -5.78 17.58
C VAL A 314 -20.78 -6.61 16.43
N HIS A 315 -22.06 -6.98 16.54
CA HIS A 315 -22.84 -7.51 15.45
C HIS A 315 -23.85 -6.45 15.03
N LEU A 316 -23.61 -5.79 13.90
CA LEU A 316 -24.50 -4.76 13.35
C LEU A 316 -25.55 -5.41 12.46
N THR A 317 -26.80 -5.32 12.87
CA THR A 317 -27.97 -5.81 12.12
C THR A 317 -28.90 -4.68 11.66
N ASP A 318 -28.72 -3.46 12.17
CA ASP A 318 -29.45 -2.30 11.68
C ASP A 318 -28.88 -1.84 10.33
N LEU A 319 -29.73 -1.81 9.30
CA LEU A 319 -29.29 -1.49 7.93
C LEU A 319 -28.76 -0.06 7.79
N LYS A 320 -29.22 0.89 8.61
CA LYS A 320 -28.70 2.26 8.58
C LYS A 320 -27.27 2.30 9.10
N GLU A 321 -26.97 1.58 10.17
CA GLU A 321 -25.62 1.46 10.72
C GLU A 321 -24.69 0.68 9.78
N VAL A 322 -25.14 -0.45 9.23
CA VAL A 322 -24.38 -1.27 8.27
C VAL A 322 -24.00 -0.44 7.04
N ARG A 323 -24.98 0.20 6.40
CA ARG A 323 -24.77 1.01 5.19
C ARG A 323 -23.96 2.27 5.49
N GLY A 324 -24.22 2.93 6.62
CA GLY A 324 -23.49 4.12 7.04
C GLY A 324 -22.01 3.84 7.27
N LEU A 325 -21.67 2.72 7.92
CA LEU A 325 -20.28 2.33 8.16
C LEU A 325 -19.56 1.96 6.85
N LEU A 326 -20.19 1.16 5.98
CA LEU A 326 -19.63 0.82 4.67
C LEU A 326 -19.43 2.06 3.80
N TYR A 327 -20.42 2.96 3.73
CA TYR A 327 -20.30 4.20 2.96
C TYR A 327 -19.17 5.07 3.49
N LYS A 328 -19.02 5.20 4.81
CA LYS A 328 -17.93 5.94 5.44
C LYS A 328 -16.54 5.40 5.05
N MET A 329 -16.41 4.07 4.89
CA MET A 329 -15.15 3.43 4.50
C MET A 329 -14.90 3.47 2.99
N GLN A 330 -15.93 3.30 2.15
CA GLN A 330 -15.77 3.18 0.70
C GLN A 330 -15.83 4.52 -0.04
N ARG A 331 -16.60 5.51 0.44
CA ARG A 331 -16.83 6.79 -0.25
C ARG A 331 -15.54 7.60 -0.51
N PRO A 332 -14.56 7.66 0.41
CA PRO A 332 -13.30 8.37 0.14
C PRO A 332 -12.54 7.80 -1.06
N ALA A 333 -12.64 6.49 -1.31
CA ALA A 333 -11.90 5.82 -2.37
C ALA A 333 -12.48 6.02 -3.76
N ILE A 334 -13.75 6.43 -3.85
CA ILE A 334 -14.34 6.86 -5.12
C ILE A 334 -14.19 8.37 -5.36
N ALA A 335 -13.34 9.09 -4.62
CA ALA A 335 -13.04 10.50 -4.93
C ALA A 335 -12.48 10.64 -6.37
N PRO A 336 -12.73 11.76 -7.09
CA PRO A 336 -12.30 11.91 -8.48
C PRO A 336 -10.82 11.66 -8.75
N SER A 337 -9.96 11.85 -7.75
CA SER A 337 -8.51 11.60 -7.84
C SER A 337 -8.10 10.14 -7.73
N LEU A 338 -9.00 9.25 -7.32
CA LEU A 338 -8.72 7.83 -7.11
C LEU A 338 -9.49 6.91 -8.06
N VAL A 339 -10.29 7.49 -8.97
CA VAL A 339 -11.06 6.76 -9.98
C VAL A 339 -10.30 6.73 -11.30
N TYR A 340 -10.15 5.54 -11.87
CA TYR A 340 -9.68 5.34 -13.24
C TYR A 340 -10.86 5.06 -14.17
N PRO A 341 -11.32 6.03 -14.99
CA PRO A 341 -12.30 5.80 -16.04
C PRO A 341 -11.60 5.32 -17.32
N HIS A 342 -11.83 4.07 -17.70
CA HIS A 342 -11.22 3.53 -18.91
C HIS A 342 -11.85 4.11 -20.19
N ASP A 343 -11.00 4.64 -21.07
CA ASP A 343 -11.39 5.13 -22.39
C ASP A 343 -11.30 4.00 -23.42
N TRP A 344 -12.45 3.37 -23.65
CA TRP A 344 -12.59 2.19 -24.50
C TRP A 344 -12.32 2.51 -25.98
N ARG A 345 -11.67 1.56 -26.66
CA ARG A 345 -11.58 1.48 -28.11
C ARG A 345 -12.12 0.12 -28.56
N GLU A 346 -12.55 0.06 -29.81
CA GLU A 346 -12.83 -1.23 -30.42
C GLU A 346 -11.60 -2.13 -30.33
N ASP A 347 -11.84 -3.42 -30.10
CA ASP A 347 -10.84 -4.45 -29.89
C ASP A 347 -10.00 -4.31 -28.59
N ASP A 348 -10.39 -3.45 -27.66
CA ASP A 348 -9.80 -3.47 -26.32
C ASP A 348 -10.27 -4.70 -25.55
N PHE A 349 -9.31 -5.48 -25.06
CA PHE A 349 -9.55 -6.59 -24.15
C PHE A 349 -8.98 -6.25 -22.77
N VAL A 350 -9.87 -5.90 -21.84
CA VAL A 350 -9.53 -5.53 -20.47
C VAL A 350 -9.79 -6.71 -19.55
N LEU A 351 -8.86 -6.95 -18.65
CA LEU A 351 -9.04 -7.89 -17.56
C LEU A 351 -8.71 -7.22 -16.24
N PHE A 352 -9.52 -7.51 -15.22
CA PHE A 352 -9.36 -6.89 -13.92
C PHE A 352 -9.49 -7.92 -12.81
N HIS A 353 -8.69 -7.72 -11.77
CA HIS A 353 -8.67 -8.52 -10.56
C HIS A 353 -9.95 -8.22 -9.77
N ASN A 354 -11.00 -8.98 -10.06
CA ASN A 354 -12.33 -8.78 -9.46
C ASN A 354 -12.30 -8.89 -7.93
N ARG A 355 -11.29 -9.54 -7.35
CA ARG A 355 -11.05 -9.59 -5.90
C ARG A 355 -10.20 -8.45 -5.33
N GLY A 356 -9.92 -7.41 -6.09
CA GLY A 356 -9.10 -6.30 -5.60
C GLY A 356 -9.43 -4.94 -6.17
N VAL A 357 -10.45 -4.84 -7.02
CA VAL A 357 -10.99 -3.57 -7.52
C VAL A 357 -12.51 -3.55 -7.32
N LEU A 358 -13.07 -2.36 -7.12
CA LEU A 358 -14.49 -2.13 -7.38
C LEU A 358 -14.62 -1.46 -8.73
N HIS A 359 -15.70 -1.76 -9.45
CA HIS A 359 -15.98 -1.16 -10.75
C HIS A 359 -17.44 -0.75 -10.88
N THR A 360 -17.67 0.12 -11.85
CA THR A 360 -19.00 0.60 -12.21
C THR A 360 -19.01 1.02 -13.67
N VAL A 361 -20.16 0.86 -14.31
CA VAL A 361 -20.40 1.41 -15.63
C VAL A 361 -20.91 2.85 -15.50
N VAL A 362 -20.48 3.71 -16.41
CA VAL A 362 -20.83 5.13 -16.40
C VAL A 362 -21.27 5.55 -17.80
N GLY A 363 -22.37 6.31 -17.83
CA GLY A 363 -22.80 6.99 -19.03
C GLY A 363 -24.30 6.90 -19.26
N ALA A 364 -24.76 7.83 -20.10
CA ALA A 364 -26.10 7.80 -20.67
C ALA A 364 -25.94 7.71 -22.18
N PHE A 365 -26.57 6.69 -22.77
CA PHE A 365 -26.59 6.48 -24.21
C PHE A 365 -27.94 6.85 -24.79
N THR A 366 -27.91 7.37 -26.01
CA THR A 366 -29.11 7.40 -26.84
C THR A 366 -29.40 6.00 -27.39
N PRO A 367 -30.65 5.68 -27.78
CA PRO A 367 -30.99 4.37 -28.32
C PRO A 367 -30.22 3.96 -29.60
N ASP A 368 -29.73 4.93 -30.36
CA ASP A 368 -28.95 4.77 -31.59
C ASP A 368 -27.44 4.61 -31.35
N GLN A 369 -26.94 4.93 -30.15
CA GLN A 369 -25.56 4.67 -29.76
C GLN A 369 -25.38 3.19 -29.41
N VAL A 370 -25.02 2.40 -30.41
CA VAL A 370 -24.79 0.96 -30.26
C VAL A 370 -23.48 0.70 -29.51
N ARG A 371 -23.56 -0.11 -28.45
CA ARG A 371 -22.42 -0.60 -27.66
C ARG A 371 -22.51 -2.11 -27.58
N VAL A 372 -21.45 -2.81 -27.89
CA VAL A 372 -21.43 -4.29 -27.93
C VAL A 372 -20.18 -4.80 -27.24
N PHE A 373 -20.36 -5.56 -26.16
CA PHE A 373 -19.28 -6.06 -25.32
C PHE A 373 -19.51 -7.53 -24.99
N HIS A 374 -18.42 -8.28 -24.88
CA HIS A 374 -18.42 -9.61 -24.26
C HIS A 374 -17.85 -9.53 -22.86
N GLN A 375 -18.58 -10.05 -21.87
CA GLN A 375 -18.13 -10.20 -20.49
C GLN A 375 -18.00 -11.67 -20.14
N CYS A 376 -16.90 -12.04 -19.49
CA CYS A 376 -16.75 -13.36 -18.88
C CYS A 376 -16.20 -13.23 -17.46
N ASN A 377 -16.91 -13.83 -16.51
CA ASN A 377 -16.46 -14.03 -15.14
C ASN A 377 -17.00 -15.38 -14.66
N LEU A 378 -16.22 -16.10 -13.87
CA LEU A 378 -16.56 -17.46 -13.45
C LEU A 378 -16.60 -17.54 -11.92
N ALA A 379 -17.60 -18.22 -11.38
CA ALA A 379 -17.72 -18.42 -9.93
C ALA A 379 -16.52 -19.21 -9.42
N ALA A 380 -15.76 -18.62 -8.51
CA ALA A 380 -14.49 -19.21 -8.11
C ALA A 380 -14.67 -20.53 -7.33
N SER A 381 -13.70 -21.42 -7.46
CA SER A 381 -13.64 -22.69 -6.72
C SER A 381 -13.36 -22.49 -5.22
N ASP A 382 -12.81 -21.33 -4.84
CA ASP A 382 -12.42 -20.98 -3.48
C ASP A 382 -13.07 -19.68 -2.96
N GLU A 383 -13.07 -19.51 -1.64
CA GLU A 383 -13.45 -18.27 -0.99
C GLU A 383 -12.27 -17.29 -0.88
N PRO A 384 -12.51 -15.97 -0.92
CA PRO A 384 -11.45 -14.98 -0.67
C PRO A 384 -10.81 -15.15 0.71
N VAL A 385 -9.48 -15.20 0.75
CA VAL A 385 -8.71 -15.24 1.99
C VAL A 385 -8.74 -13.85 2.64
N GLY A 386 -9.07 -13.78 3.93
CA GLY A 386 -9.11 -12.54 4.70
C GLY A 386 -7.77 -12.17 5.35
N PRO A 387 -7.76 -11.15 6.23
CA PRO A 387 -6.61 -10.81 7.07
C PRO A 387 -6.22 -11.99 7.96
N SER A 388 -4.91 -12.22 8.08
CA SER A 388 -4.35 -13.18 9.05
C SER A 388 -4.34 -12.61 10.47
N ALA A 389 -4.12 -13.46 11.47
CA ALA A 389 -3.96 -13.01 12.86
C ALA A 389 -2.84 -11.97 13.01
N ASP A 390 -1.76 -12.10 12.24
CA ASP A 390 -0.66 -11.14 12.22
C ASP A 390 -1.07 -9.81 11.57
N ASP A 391 -1.85 -9.84 10.49
CA ASP A 391 -2.37 -8.62 9.87
C ASP A 391 -3.25 -7.84 10.86
N VAL A 392 -4.14 -8.54 11.58
CA VAL A 392 -4.98 -7.95 12.63
C VAL A 392 -4.12 -7.39 13.76
N LYS A 393 -3.11 -8.14 14.22
CA LYS A 393 -2.21 -7.67 15.30
C LYS A 393 -1.40 -6.45 14.86
N ASN A 394 -0.81 -6.45 13.67
CA ASN A 394 0.06 -5.38 13.17
C ASN A 394 -0.68 -4.05 13.03
N VAL A 395 -1.91 -4.08 12.49
CA VAL A 395 -2.76 -2.88 12.40
C VAL A 395 -3.14 -2.35 13.78
N ASN A 396 -3.41 -3.24 14.75
CA ASN A 396 -3.95 -2.86 16.06
C ASN A 396 -2.90 -2.59 17.15
N THR A 397 -1.63 -2.98 16.96
CA THR A 397 -0.56 -2.81 17.96
C THR A 397 0.54 -1.86 17.53
N ASN A 398 0.83 -1.78 16.24
CA ASN A 398 1.97 -1.02 15.74
C ASN A 398 1.60 0.14 14.80
N GLY A 399 0.31 0.36 14.51
CA GLY A 399 -0.14 1.35 13.53
C GLY A 399 0.52 1.09 12.18
N LEU A 400 0.05 0.07 11.44
CA LEU A 400 0.61 -0.38 10.16
C LEU A 400 2.15 -0.24 10.08
N ILE A 401 2.87 -1.12 10.77
CA ILE A 401 4.14 -1.56 10.17
C ILE A 401 3.69 -2.48 9.03
N SER A 402 3.71 -1.95 7.80
CA SER A 402 3.44 -2.75 6.62
C SER A 402 4.37 -3.96 6.63
N SER A 403 3.84 -5.11 6.25
CA SER A 403 4.53 -6.39 6.10
C SER A 403 5.59 -6.38 4.98
N ALA A 404 6.13 -5.21 4.61
CA ALA A 404 7.29 -5.07 3.75
C ALA A 404 8.59 -5.34 4.54
N THR A 405 8.69 -6.51 5.17
CA THR A 405 10.01 -7.01 5.55
C THR A 405 10.69 -7.59 4.31
N MET A 406 11.72 -6.88 3.88
CA MET A 406 12.62 -7.09 2.74
C MET A 406 12.12 -6.45 1.42
N GLU A 407 12.76 -5.33 1.08
CA GLU A 407 12.74 -4.63 -0.22
C GLU A 407 11.78 -3.43 -0.43
N SER A 408 11.27 -2.76 0.61
CA SER A 408 10.93 -1.33 0.43
C SER A 408 12.18 -0.48 0.63
N LEU A 409 13.11 -0.55 -0.33
CA LEU A 409 13.89 0.65 -0.56
C LEU A 409 12.88 1.76 -0.87
N SER A 410 13.02 2.90 -0.20
CA SER A 410 12.36 4.15 -0.58
C SER A 410 12.23 4.19 -2.11
N PRO A 411 11.13 4.68 -2.71
CA PRO A 411 10.97 4.71 -4.18
C PRO A 411 12.16 5.39 -4.88
N TYR A 412 12.93 6.17 -4.13
CA TYR A 412 14.14 6.86 -4.55
C TYR A 412 15.45 6.07 -4.38
N VAL A 413 15.47 4.89 -3.75
CA VAL A 413 16.69 4.10 -3.48
C VAL A 413 16.60 2.74 -4.17
N ARG A 414 17.69 2.26 -4.79
CA ARG A 414 17.79 0.94 -5.43
C ARG A 414 19.14 0.30 -5.15
N ALA A 415 19.14 -0.99 -4.82
CA ALA A 415 20.36 -1.79 -4.79
C ALA A 415 20.78 -2.13 -6.23
N ALA A 416 22.07 -2.11 -6.49
CA ALA A 416 22.64 -2.53 -7.75
C ALA A 416 24.00 -3.19 -7.53
N ARG A 417 24.54 -3.79 -8.58
CA ARG A 417 25.88 -4.36 -8.61
C ARG A 417 26.63 -3.79 -9.79
N ASP A 418 27.83 -3.30 -9.56
CA ASP A 418 28.66 -2.77 -10.65
C ASP A 418 29.34 -3.88 -11.46
N THR A 419 30.02 -3.51 -12.55
CA THR A 419 30.73 -4.44 -13.43
C THR A 419 31.91 -5.16 -12.76
N LYS A 420 32.35 -4.71 -11.58
CA LYS A 420 33.40 -5.35 -10.76
C LYS A 420 32.81 -6.26 -9.69
N GLY A 421 31.49 -6.44 -9.65
CA GLY A 421 30.80 -7.27 -8.67
C GLY A 421 30.60 -6.60 -7.32
N ARG A 422 30.84 -5.29 -7.19
CA ARG A 422 30.66 -4.54 -5.93
C ARG A 422 29.19 -4.17 -5.75
N GLU A 423 28.67 -4.43 -4.56
CA GLU A 423 27.30 -4.07 -4.18
C GLU A 423 27.21 -2.57 -3.89
N VAL A 424 26.25 -1.89 -4.53
CA VAL A 424 26.02 -0.45 -4.40
C VAL A 424 24.56 -0.12 -4.15
N MET A 425 24.32 1.07 -3.62
CA MET A 425 23.02 1.69 -3.44
C MET A 425 22.97 2.95 -4.30
N ILE A 426 21.92 3.10 -5.10
CA ILE A 426 21.66 4.27 -5.94
C ILE A 426 20.47 5.00 -5.34
N LYS A 427 20.62 6.27 -4.95
CA LYS A 427 19.54 7.11 -4.39
C LYS A 427 19.32 8.35 -5.27
N LEU A 428 18.08 8.65 -5.63
CA LEU A 428 17.70 9.95 -6.20
C LEU A 428 17.76 11.01 -5.09
N ILE A 429 18.56 12.07 -5.29
CA ILE A 429 18.79 13.11 -4.28
C ILE A 429 18.48 14.53 -4.75
N SER A 430 18.20 14.73 -6.04
CA SER A 430 17.69 16.00 -6.59
C SER A 430 16.96 15.73 -7.90
N ASP A 431 15.89 16.47 -8.15
CA ASP A 431 15.08 16.47 -9.37
C ASP A 431 15.29 17.76 -10.19
N GLY A 432 16.39 18.47 -9.98
CA GLY A 432 16.72 19.72 -10.66
C GLY A 432 16.39 20.96 -9.83
N MET A 433 15.69 20.78 -8.70
CA MET A 433 15.53 21.81 -7.69
C MET A 433 16.71 21.79 -6.69
N PRO A 434 17.00 22.93 -6.01
CA PRO A 434 17.99 22.98 -4.94
C PRO A 434 17.72 21.91 -3.87
N SER A 435 18.69 21.05 -3.63
CA SER A 435 18.61 19.96 -2.67
C SER A 435 19.66 20.13 -1.58
N GLN A 436 19.19 20.25 -0.33
CA GLN A 436 20.05 20.30 0.85
C GLN A 436 20.86 19.02 1.01
N GLU A 437 20.24 17.86 0.79
CA GLU A 437 20.92 16.57 0.86
C GLU A 437 22.06 16.47 -0.17
N LEU A 438 21.85 16.96 -1.40
CA LEU A 438 22.90 17.00 -2.42
C LEU A 438 24.06 17.90 -2.02
N GLU A 439 23.79 19.08 -1.46
CA GLU A 439 24.82 20.01 -0.99
C GLU A 439 25.64 19.40 0.16
N ILE A 440 24.97 18.79 1.13
CA ILE A 440 25.58 18.10 2.27
C ILE A 440 26.44 16.95 1.77
N LEU A 441 25.92 16.07 0.92
CA LEU A 441 26.67 14.92 0.40
C LEU A 441 27.90 15.35 -0.42
N LYS A 442 27.79 16.43 -1.21
CA LYS A 442 28.96 17.00 -1.92
C LYS A 442 30.03 17.50 -0.95
N PHE A 443 29.62 18.21 0.10
CA PHE A 443 30.55 18.69 1.13
C PHE A 443 31.19 17.52 1.88
N LEU A 444 30.41 16.55 2.36
CA LEU A 444 30.90 15.38 3.09
C LEU A 444 31.85 14.51 2.27
N ASN A 445 31.80 14.64 0.93
CA ASN A 445 32.68 13.95 0.00
C ASN A 445 33.71 14.88 -0.68
N SER A 446 33.90 16.10 -0.18
CA SER A 446 35.04 16.93 -0.57
C SER A 446 36.34 16.27 -0.10
N LYS A 447 37.45 16.63 -0.74
CA LYS A 447 38.76 16.09 -0.38
C LYS A 447 39.09 16.39 1.07
N GLU A 448 38.88 17.63 1.50
CA GLU A 448 39.16 18.12 2.84
C GLU A 448 38.29 17.40 3.88
N ALA A 449 36.99 17.25 3.60
CA ALA A 449 36.07 16.55 4.49
C ALA A 449 36.42 15.06 4.62
N ARG A 450 36.88 14.40 3.54
CA ARG A 450 37.26 12.98 3.55
C ARG A 450 38.65 12.72 4.17
N GLU A 451 39.49 13.74 4.25
CA GLU A 451 40.79 13.66 4.95
C GLU A 451 40.63 13.73 6.48
N ASP A 452 39.53 14.27 7.01
CA ASP A 452 39.24 14.23 8.45
C ASP A 452 38.83 12.80 8.87
N PRO A 453 39.60 12.12 9.75
CA PRO A 453 39.33 10.74 10.16
C PRO A 453 38.03 10.57 10.96
N ARG A 454 37.41 11.67 11.40
CA ARG A 454 36.13 11.66 12.13
C ARG A 454 34.92 11.66 11.19
N ASN A 455 35.12 11.85 9.88
CA ASN A 455 34.06 11.81 8.89
C ASN A 455 33.61 10.36 8.59
N HIS A 456 32.84 9.81 9.52
CA HIS A 456 32.18 8.50 9.39
C HIS A 456 30.81 8.63 8.72
N THR A 457 30.76 9.33 7.60
CA THR A 457 29.57 9.36 6.72
C THR A 457 29.77 8.43 5.54
N ILE A 458 28.70 7.88 4.98
CA ILE A 458 28.81 6.93 3.87
C ILE A 458 29.56 7.56 2.68
N PRO A 459 30.60 6.90 2.15
CA PRO A 459 31.34 7.45 1.02
C PRO A 459 30.49 7.39 -0.25
N VAL A 460 30.46 8.50 -0.98
CA VAL A 460 29.85 8.54 -2.31
C VAL A 460 30.87 8.05 -3.31
N ILE A 461 30.48 7.04 -4.08
CA ILE A 461 31.26 6.50 -5.19
C ILE A 461 31.14 7.42 -6.39
N GLU A 462 29.92 7.87 -6.70
CA GLU A 462 29.63 8.66 -7.89
C GLU A 462 28.35 9.49 -7.71
N PHE A 463 28.32 10.68 -8.30
CA PHE A 463 27.10 11.43 -8.55
C PHE A 463 26.76 11.31 -10.04
N ILE A 464 25.59 10.77 -10.36
CA ILE A 464 25.14 10.57 -11.73
C ILE A 464 24.03 11.57 -12.01
N THR A 465 24.20 12.45 -13.00
CA THR A 465 23.15 13.38 -13.43
C THR A 465 22.59 12.94 -14.77
N VAL A 466 21.28 12.73 -14.84
CA VAL A 466 20.53 12.41 -16.06
C VAL A 466 19.40 13.41 -16.18
N GLU A 467 19.48 14.26 -17.20
CA GLU A 467 18.58 15.40 -17.39
C GLU A 467 18.54 16.30 -16.13
N MET A 468 17.38 16.43 -15.49
CA MET A 468 17.21 17.19 -14.25
C MET A 468 17.51 16.37 -12.99
N PHE A 469 17.58 15.04 -13.08
CA PHE A 469 17.73 14.18 -11.91
C PHE A 469 19.20 13.95 -11.56
N THR A 470 19.55 14.11 -10.28
CA THR A 470 20.86 13.73 -9.73
C THR A 470 20.70 12.57 -8.77
N PHE A 471 21.40 11.49 -9.07
CA PHE A 471 21.51 10.29 -8.26
C PHE A 471 22.86 10.25 -7.55
N VAL A 472 22.89 9.65 -6.38
CA VAL A 472 24.11 9.32 -5.65
C VAL A 472 24.28 7.80 -5.61
N VAL A 473 25.49 7.35 -5.94
CA VAL A 473 25.91 5.96 -5.84
C VAL A 473 26.79 5.81 -4.61
N MET A 474 26.42 4.91 -3.71
CA MET A 474 27.09 4.65 -2.43
C MET A 474 27.34 3.14 -2.31
N PRO A 475 28.34 2.68 -1.53
CA PRO A 475 28.48 1.25 -1.30
C PRO A 475 27.27 0.72 -0.51
N ARG A 476 26.86 -0.51 -0.80
CA ARG A 476 25.82 -1.19 -0.02
C ARG A 476 26.46 -1.81 1.22
N TRP A 477 26.11 -1.25 2.37
CA TRP A 477 26.56 -1.66 3.70
C TRP A 477 25.39 -2.26 4.49
N GLY A 478 25.67 -3.14 5.45
CA GLY A 478 24.66 -3.80 6.29
C GLY A 478 24.28 -2.96 7.51
N HIS A 479 23.32 -3.43 8.29
CA HIS A 479 22.82 -2.72 9.48
C HIS A 479 23.59 -3.14 10.74
N PRO A 480 24.28 -2.25 11.48
CA PRO A 480 25.21 -2.63 12.54
C PRO A 480 24.54 -3.13 13.82
N CYS A 481 23.30 -2.76 14.08
CA CYS A 481 22.64 -2.97 15.36
C CYS A 481 21.63 -4.12 15.26
N ASP A 482 22.04 -5.30 15.68
CA ASP A 482 21.17 -6.48 15.73
C ASP A 482 21.53 -7.37 16.92
N PRO A 483 20.65 -8.28 17.33
CA PRO A 483 20.92 -9.15 18.46
C PRO A 483 22.24 -9.92 18.32
N VAL A 484 22.51 -10.45 17.13
CA VAL A 484 23.61 -11.38 16.83
C VAL A 484 24.99 -10.67 16.87
N GLY A 485 24.99 -9.34 16.93
CA GLY A 485 26.01 -8.53 16.29
C GLY A 485 27.37 -8.36 16.97
N PHE A 486 27.42 -7.91 18.22
CA PHE A 486 28.68 -7.58 18.90
C PHE A 486 29.13 -8.70 19.84
N GLN A 487 30.38 -9.13 19.76
CA GLN A 487 30.93 -10.23 20.54
C GLN A 487 31.82 -9.79 21.69
N THR A 488 32.54 -8.67 21.57
CA THR A 488 33.47 -8.20 22.60
C THR A 488 33.16 -6.79 23.07
N VAL A 489 33.70 -6.44 24.24
CA VAL A 489 33.66 -5.07 24.78
C VAL A 489 34.25 -4.08 23.76
N ASN A 490 35.37 -4.43 23.12
CA ASN A 490 36.05 -3.54 22.17
C ASN A 490 35.19 -3.21 20.94
N GLU A 491 34.47 -4.18 20.39
CA GLU A 491 33.62 -3.95 19.20
C GLU A 491 32.52 -2.92 19.48
N VAL A 492 31.88 -3.00 20.65
CA VAL A 492 30.82 -2.06 21.06
C VAL A 492 31.41 -0.67 21.35
N LEU A 493 32.51 -0.60 22.08
CA LEU A 493 33.15 0.67 22.42
C LEU A 493 33.70 1.37 21.17
N TYR A 494 34.27 0.61 20.23
CA TYR A 494 34.73 1.13 18.95
C TYR A 494 33.57 1.68 18.12
N PHE A 495 32.45 0.95 18.04
CA PHE A 495 31.23 1.44 17.41
C PHE A 495 30.74 2.76 18.04
N ALA A 496 30.65 2.84 19.36
CA ALA A 496 30.22 4.05 20.05
C ALA A 496 31.17 5.24 19.78
N LYS A 497 32.48 5.00 19.80
CA LYS A 497 33.51 5.99 19.42
C LYS A 497 33.26 6.50 18.00
N THR A 498 33.06 5.62 17.03
CA THR A 498 32.85 5.98 15.61
C THR A 498 31.63 6.88 15.43
N ILE A 499 30.51 6.58 16.09
CA ILE A 499 29.31 7.42 16.00
C ILE A 499 29.53 8.78 16.68
N LEU A 500 30.19 8.83 17.84
CA LEU A 500 30.50 10.09 18.53
C LEU A 500 31.44 10.98 17.69
N GLU A 501 32.44 10.39 17.04
CA GLU A 501 33.32 11.08 16.10
C GLU A 501 32.52 11.68 14.93
N ALA A 502 31.58 10.91 14.36
CA ALA A 502 30.74 11.35 13.26
C ALA A 502 29.92 12.59 13.65
N PHE A 503 29.27 12.57 14.81
CA PHE A 503 28.45 13.70 15.28
C PHE A 503 29.29 14.92 15.66
N ALA A 504 30.45 14.73 16.28
CA ALA A 504 31.37 15.84 16.54
C ALA A 504 31.80 16.51 15.22
N PHE A 505 32.16 15.71 14.22
CA PHE A 505 32.52 16.20 12.88
C PHE A 505 31.37 16.94 12.19
N LEU A 506 30.16 16.36 12.16
CA LEU A 506 28.99 16.99 11.53
C LEU A 506 28.67 18.34 12.17
N HIS A 507 28.64 18.40 13.50
CA HIS A 507 28.29 19.63 14.23
C HIS A 507 29.39 20.70 14.12
N GLU A 508 30.67 20.33 14.13
CA GLU A 508 31.78 21.25 13.87
C GLU A 508 31.66 21.91 12.48
N ASN A 509 31.11 21.17 11.50
CA ASN A 509 30.82 21.64 10.15
C ASN A 509 29.40 22.20 9.96
N ARG A 510 28.68 22.45 11.06
CA ARG A 510 27.32 23.03 11.08
C ARG A 510 26.28 22.22 10.31
N ILE A 511 26.41 20.91 10.30
CA ILE A 511 25.44 20.00 9.72
C ILE A 511 24.66 19.34 10.85
N ALA A 512 23.34 19.54 10.88
CA ALA A 512 22.44 18.78 11.73
C ALA A 512 21.81 17.64 10.91
N HIS A 513 21.85 16.41 11.41
CA HIS A 513 21.30 15.22 10.77
C HIS A 513 19.77 15.17 10.82
N LEU A 514 19.17 15.48 11.98
CA LEU A 514 17.73 15.59 12.27
C LEU A 514 16.89 14.32 12.09
N ASP A 515 17.52 13.18 11.85
CA ASP A 515 16.86 11.88 11.62
C ASP A 515 17.72 10.70 12.06
N PHE A 516 18.47 10.87 13.16
CA PHE A 516 19.36 9.83 13.64
C PHE A 516 18.64 8.78 14.47
N LEU A 517 18.54 7.58 13.91
CA LEU A 517 17.96 6.36 14.48
C LEU A 517 18.75 5.14 13.98
N GLU A 518 18.49 3.94 14.51
CA GLU A 518 19.23 2.74 14.16
C GLU A 518 19.30 2.44 12.67
N GLN A 519 18.19 2.65 11.96
CA GLN A 519 18.10 2.38 10.52
C GLN A 519 19.04 3.25 9.67
N ASN A 520 19.51 4.39 10.21
CA ASN A 520 20.39 5.32 9.51
C ASN A 520 21.87 5.11 9.88
N MET A 521 22.20 3.92 10.39
CA MET A 521 23.57 3.46 10.60
C MET A 521 23.90 2.30 9.66
N ALA A 522 25.15 2.24 9.23
CA ALA A 522 25.64 1.21 8.32
C ALA A 522 26.98 0.63 8.80
N VAL A 523 27.25 -0.64 8.51
CA VAL A 523 28.55 -1.32 8.68
C VAL A 523 29.00 -1.92 7.35
N ASN A 524 30.30 -1.87 7.04
CA ASN A 524 30.90 -2.40 5.81
C ASN A 524 30.89 -3.93 5.66
N ALA A 525 29.85 -4.60 6.16
CA ALA A 525 29.61 -6.02 6.05
C ALA A 525 28.16 -6.28 5.61
N LEU A 526 27.97 -7.19 4.66
CA LEU A 526 26.66 -7.71 4.25
C LEU A 526 26.49 -9.12 4.78
N TYR A 527 25.43 -9.36 5.54
CA TYR A 527 25.14 -10.65 6.16
C TYR A 527 23.64 -10.86 6.34
N HIS A 528 23.24 -12.12 6.50
CA HIS A 528 21.86 -12.50 6.79
C HIS A 528 21.66 -12.71 8.30
N TYR A 529 20.54 -12.22 8.83
CA TYR A 529 20.17 -12.29 10.26
C TYR A 529 20.05 -13.71 10.84
N ALA A 530 20.16 -14.76 10.03
CA ALA A 530 19.97 -16.15 10.45
C ALA A 530 21.21 -16.82 11.07
N HIS A 531 22.40 -16.20 10.99
CA HIS A 531 23.65 -16.84 11.41
C HIS A 531 24.53 -15.91 12.27
N THR A 532 25.04 -16.43 13.39
CA THR A 532 26.17 -15.84 14.11
C THR A 532 27.42 -15.94 13.24
N ILE A 533 27.92 -14.81 12.78
CA ILE A 533 29.18 -14.74 12.03
C ILE A 533 30.18 -13.96 12.89
N ASP A 534 31.19 -14.66 13.38
CA ASP A 534 32.24 -14.07 14.21
C ASP A 534 33.13 -13.13 13.37
N GLY A 535 33.65 -12.08 13.99
CA GLY A 535 34.64 -11.17 13.39
C GLY A 535 34.09 -10.09 12.46
N LEU A 536 32.77 -10.02 12.20
CA LEU A 536 32.18 -8.98 11.34
C LEU A 536 32.35 -7.55 11.86
N ARG A 537 32.59 -7.39 13.16
CA ARG A 537 32.66 -6.10 13.85
C ARG A 537 34.04 -5.79 14.43
N ASP A 538 35.05 -6.59 14.06
CA ASP A 538 36.42 -6.39 14.50
C ASP A 538 36.88 -4.95 14.18
N PRO A 539 37.27 -4.14 15.18
CA PRO A 539 37.73 -2.76 15.00
C PRO A 539 38.87 -2.57 13.99
N VAL A 540 39.63 -3.62 13.65
CA VAL A 540 40.69 -3.58 12.64
C VAL A 540 40.12 -3.43 11.22
N SER A 541 38.92 -3.96 10.95
CA SER A 541 38.36 -4.03 9.60
C SER A 541 36.96 -3.42 9.46
N ALA A 542 36.20 -3.38 10.55
CA ALA A 542 34.87 -2.82 10.60
C ALA A 542 34.91 -1.31 10.42
N LYS A 543 34.03 -0.81 9.57
CA LYS A 543 33.78 0.61 9.36
C LYS A 543 32.30 0.86 9.54
N TYR A 544 31.97 1.86 10.34
CA TYR A 544 30.60 2.31 10.49
C TYR A 544 30.40 3.63 9.78
N ALA A 545 29.19 3.86 9.29
CA ALA A 545 28.84 5.10 8.61
C ALA A 545 27.42 5.56 8.96
N LEU A 546 27.26 6.87 9.05
CA LEU A 546 25.95 7.52 8.99
C LEU A 546 25.47 7.59 7.54
N ILE A 547 24.20 7.28 7.33
CA ILE A 547 23.51 7.33 6.04
C ILE A 547 22.25 8.19 6.14
N ASP A 548 21.66 8.50 4.99
CA ASP A 548 20.39 9.20 4.82
C ASP A 548 20.35 10.64 5.37
N PHE A 549 20.72 11.59 4.53
CA PHE A 549 20.77 13.02 4.88
C PHE A 549 19.53 13.78 4.36
N GLY A 550 18.43 13.07 4.04
CA GLY A 550 17.24 13.67 3.43
C GLY A 550 16.53 14.69 4.32
N ASN A 551 16.64 14.54 5.63
CA ASN A 551 16.11 15.49 6.63
C ASN A 551 17.17 16.45 7.18
N SER A 552 18.43 16.28 6.78
CA SER A 552 19.54 17.04 7.32
C SER A 552 19.58 18.48 6.80
N TYR A 553 20.23 19.34 7.55
CA TYR A 553 20.38 20.74 7.19
C TYR A 553 21.80 21.22 7.46
N LYS A 554 22.36 21.98 6.51
CA LYS A 554 23.64 22.65 6.66
C LYS A 554 23.43 24.12 6.96
N TYR A 555 23.91 24.57 8.11
CA TYR A 555 23.84 25.95 8.54
C TYR A 555 25.09 26.73 8.11
N HIS A 556 25.02 28.06 8.18
CA HIS A 556 26.15 28.92 7.87
C HIS A 556 27.35 28.59 8.78
N PRO A 557 28.59 28.49 8.27
CA PRO A 557 29.77 28.12 9.06
C PRO A 557 29.98 28.98 10.32
N ASP A 558 29.67 30.28 10.21
CA ASP A 558 29.83 31.24 11.30
C ASP A 558 28.68 31.24 12.31
N LEU A 559 27.59 30.51 12.06
CA LEU A 559 26.48 30.42 13.01
C LEU A 559 26.97 29.73 14.29
N ALA A 560 26.83 30.35 15.45
CA ALA A 560 27.17 29.67 16.70
C ALA A 560 26.20 28.49 16.94
N LEU A 561 26.70 27.36 17.43
CA LEU A 561 25.88 26.16 17.65
C LEU A 561 24.72 26.43 18.61
N ASP A 562 24.92 27.26 19.63
CA ASP A 562 23.89 27.65 20.60
C ASP A 562 22.81 28.58 20.03
N GLU A 563 23.07 29.23 18.89
CA GLU A 563 22.18 30.22 18.25
C GLU A 563 21.27 29.61 17.19
N ALA A 564 21.56 28.40 16.72
CA ALA A 564 20.75 27.73 15.70
C ALA A 564 19.32 27.49 16.19
N ARG A 565 18.34 27.86 15.37
CA ARG A 565 16.91 27.70 15.64
C ARG A 565 16.22 27.10 14.42
N GLU A 566 15.37 26.12 14.67
CA GLU A 566 14.61 25.43 13.63
C GLU A 566 13.17 25.23 14.09
N THR A 567 12.24 25.20 13.13
CA THR A 567 10.80 24.97 13.37
C THR A 567 10.28 23.77 12.59
N LYS A 568 11.09 23.21 11.68
CA LYS A 568 10.73 22.04 10.88
C LYS A 568 10.40 20.84 11.77
N PRO A 569 9.35 20.08 11.43
CA PRO A 569 9.08 18.82 12.09
C PRO A 569 10.26 17.86 11.94
N PHE A 570 10.77 17.36 13.06
CA PHE A 570 11.72 16.24 13.11
C PHE A 570 10.95 14.95 13.47
N HIS A 571 11.43 13.81 12.98
CA HIS A 571 10.67 12.56 12.97
C HIS A 571 10.79 11.77 14.29
N PHE A 572 10.16 12.23 15.39
CA PHE A 572 10.32 11.56 16.70
C PHE A 572 9.01 11.40 17.49
N ARG A 573 8.23 10.35 17.19
CA ARG A 573 7.13 9.86 18.05
C ARG A 573 7.62 8.95 19.21
N LEU A 574 8.88 8.52 19.21
CA LEU A 574 9.38 7.41 20.04
C LEU A 574 9.94 7.79 21.43
N HIS A 575 10.13 9.08 21.75
CA HIS A 575 10.83 9.50 22.99
C HIS A 575 10.13 10.61 23.81
N HIS A 576 8.82 10.78 23.66
CA HIS A 576 8.00 11.71 24.48
C HIS A 576 8.44 13.20 24.50
N VAL A 577 9.29 13.63 23.56
CA VAL A 577 9.63 15.04 23.40
C VAL A 577 8.41 15.79 22.87
N ARG A 578 7.83 16.67 23.69
CA ARG A 578 6.72 17.53 23.26
C ARG A 578 7.24 18.45 22.16
N ARG A 579 6.51 18.53 21.04
CA ARG A 579 6.79 19.51 19.98
C ARG A 579 6.82 20.91 20.58
N THR A 580 7.99 21.54 20.59
CA THR A 580 8.12 22.99 20.76
C THR A 580 8.01 23.63 19.37
N GLU A 581 7.52 24.87 19.29
CA GLU A 581 7.41 25.60 18.02
C GLU A 581 8.78 25.97 17.43
N VAL A 582 9.81 26.08 18.29
CA VAL A 582 11.20 26.39 17.93
C VAL A 582 12.15 25.56 18.79
N TYR A 583 13.25 25.08 18.24
CA TYR A 583 14.27 24.29 18.96
C TYR A 583 15.67 24.47 18.38
N ASN A 584 16.71 24.09 19.13
CA ASN A 584 18.06 23.97 18.62
C ASN A 584 18.27 22.61 17.92
N PRO A 585 18.57 22.58 16.61
CA PRO A 585 18.70 21.33 15.84
C PRO A 585 19.86 20.45 16.34
N PHE A 586 20.95 21.04 16.79
CA PHE A 586 22.13 20.31 17.26
C PHE A 586 21.95 19.68 18.65
N ALA A 587 21.10 20.27 19.50
CA ALA A 587 20.70 19.63 20.76
C ALA A 587 19.82 18.41 20.53
N VAL A 588 18.92 18.47 19.54
CA VAL A 588 18.08 17.33 19.17
C VAL A 588 18.95 16.19 18.66
N ASP A 589 19.87 16.45 17.74
CA ASP A 589 20.82 15.44 17.25
C ASP A 589 21.70 14.85 18.35
N PHE A 590 22.18 15.69 19.26
CA PHE A 590 22.98 15.22 20.38
C PHE A 590 22.18 14.29 21.30
N TYR A 591 20.94 14.64 21.61
CA TYR A 591 20.06 13.84 22.45
C TYR A 591 19.66 12.52 21.79
N THR A 592 19.38 12.51 20.49
CA THR A 592 19.04 11.30 19.73
C THR A 592 20.26 10.37 19.65
N CYS A 593 21.43 10.94 19.37
CA CYS A 593 22.71 10.23 19.42
C CYS A 593 22.95 9.57 20.79
N ALA A 594 22.77 10.33 21.88
CA ALA A 594 22.93 9.82 23.24
C ALA A 594 21.96 8.67 23.55
N THR A 595 20.70 8.77 23.10
CA THR A 595 19.65 7.79 23.37
C THR A 595 19.89 6.49 22.60
N VAL A 596 20.27 6.59 21.32
CA VAL A 596 20.63 5.44 20.49
C VAL A 596 21.89 4.76 21.05
N LEU A 597 22.95 5.52 21.31
CA LEU A 597 24.19 4.95 21.85
C LEU A 597 24.01 4.33 23.23
N GLN A 598 23.19 4.93 24.11
CA GLN A 598 22.86 4.32 25.39
C GLN A 598 22.26 2.93 25.21
N ARG A 599 21.29 2.79 24.29
CA ARG A 599 20.64 1.50 24.00
C ARG A 599 21.67 0.45 23.58
N TRP A 600 22.66 0.80 22.77
CA TRP A 600 23.59 -0.17 22.19
C TRP A 600 24.93 -0.31 22.93
N THR A 601 25.21 0.54 23.92
CA THR A 601 26.52 0.58 24.60
C THR A 601 26.42 0.43 26.11
N ARG A 602 25.37 0.96 26.75
CA ARG A 602 25.28 1.02 28.22
C ARG A 602 25.19 -0.35 28.88
N HIS A 603 24.76 -1.38 28.15
CA HIS A 603 24.74 -2.74 28.68
C HIS A 603 26.13 -3.26 29.12
N LEU A 604 27.20 -2.57 28.75
CA LEU A 604 28.57 -2.82 29.17
C LEU A 604 28.95 -2.17 30.51
N GLU A 605 28.04 -1.49 31.21
CA GLU A 605 28.35 -0.83 32.49
C GLU A 605 28.88 -1.78 33.58
N ASN A 606 28.62 -3.09 33.46
CA ASN A 606 29.24 -4.09 34.34
C ASN A 606 30.72 -4.34 34.06
N PHE A 607 31.18 -4.07 32.84
CA PHE A 607 32.58 -4.17 32.40
C PHE A 607 33.30 -2.82 32.51
N VAL A 608 32.58 -1.74 32.20
CA VAL A 608 33.08 -0.36 32.19
C VAL A 608 32.08 0.53 32.96
N PRO A 609 32.18 0.59 34.30
CA PRO A 609 31.23 1.29 35.17
C PRO A 609 30.99 2.76 34.84
N GLU A 610 31.98 3.43 34.25
CA GLU A 610 31.93 4.83 33.87
C GLU A 610 30.89 5.12 32.76
N LEU A 611 30.46 4.10 31.99
CA LEU A 611 29.45 4.26 30.94
C LEU A 611 28.08 4.67 31.49
N GLY A 612 27.70 4.21 32.67
CA GLY A 612 26.42 4.57 33.30
C GLY A 612 26.31 6.09 33.53
N PRO A 613 27.20 6.68 34.35
CA PRO A 613 27.26 8.13 34.56
C PRO A 613 27.47 8.94 33.28
N PHE A 614 28.24 8.41 32.31
CA PHE A 614 28.43 9.05 31.01
C PHE A 614 27.11 9.22 30.26
N PHE A 615 26.33 8.16 30.07
CA PHE A 615 25.05 8.26 29.37
C PHE A 615 24.01 9.08 30.16
N GLU A 616 23.99 8.99 31.49
CA GLU A 616 23.12 9.82 32.34
C GLU A 616 23.40 11.31 32.19
N SER A 617 24.65 11.69 31.91
CA SER A 617 25.02 13.09 31.65
C SER A 617 24.53 13.59 30.29
N MET A 618 24.41 12.70 29.30
CA MET A 618 24.06 13.05 27.92
C MET A 618 22.55 12.97 27.64
N THR A 619 21.80 12.13 28.37
CA THR A 619 20.38 11.84 28.07
C THR A 619 19.40 12.80 28.74
N LYS A 620 19.88 13.97 29.18
CA LYS A 620 19.04 15.06 29.70
C LYS A 620 18.78 16.05 28.57
N LEU A 621 17.57 16.01 28.01
CA LEU A 621 17.21 16.90 26.91
C LEU A 621 17.09 18.36 27.41
N ASP A 622 17.91 19.23 26.83
CA ASP A 622 17.75 20.68 26.89
C ASP A 622 17.73 21.23 25.46
N MET A 623 16.53 21.50 24.94
CA MET A 623 16.31 21.92 23.55
C MET A 623 16.83 23.33 23.24
N ASN A 624 17.36 24.04 24.23
CA ASN A 624 17.86 25.41 24.08
C ASN A 624 19.38 25.53 24.10
N CYS A 625 20.10 24.49 24.54
CA CYS A 625 21.56 24.48 24.44
C CYS A 625 22.01 24.06 23.03
N GLY A 626 23.21 24.45 22.62
CA GLY A 626 23.83 23.98 21.39
C GLY A 626 24.37 22.56 21.53
N SER A 627 25.16 22.13 20.55
CA SER A 627 25.75 20.79 20.61
C SER A 627 26.76 20.63 21.74
N ARG A 628 26.79 19.44 22.33
CA ARG A 628 27.88 18.96 23.20
C ARG A 628 28.60 17.74 22.62
N ALA A 629 28.49 17.50 21.31
CA ALA A 629 29.06 16.31 20.68
C ALA A 629 30.58 16.19 20.86
N SER A 630 31.35 17.26 20.66
CA SER A 630 32.81 17.23 20.85
C SER A 630 33.21 17.03 22.32
N GLU A 631 32.43 17.57 23.26
CA GLU A 631 32.64 17.33 24.70
C GLU A 631 32.35 15.87 25.07
N ALA A 632 31.24 15.31 24.58
CA ALA A 632 30.89 13.91 24.80
C ALA A 632 31.92 12.97 24.20
N LEU A 633 32.44 13.26 23.00
CA LEU A 633 33.53 12.50 22.40
C LEU A 633 34.77 12.52 23.30
N ARG A 634 35.18 13.69 23.81
CA ARG A 634 36.32 13.80 24.74
C ARG A 634 36.10 12.97 26.00
N MET A 635 34.92 13.10 26.63
CA MET A 635 34.57 12.32 27.84
C MET A 635 34.56 10.81 27.56
N PHE A 636 34.06 10.39 26.40
CA PHE A 636 34.05 8.98 26.01
C PHE A 636 35.47 8.46 25.78
N MET A 637 36.34 9.24 25.13
CA MET A 637 37.74 8.87 24.93
C MET A 637 38.50 8.71 26.25
N GLU A 638 38.23 9.57 27.24
CA GLU A 638 38.80 9.43 28.60
C GLU A 638 38.38 8.12 29.30
N ILE A 639 37.20 7.58 28.96
CA ILE A 639 36.75 6.26 29.41
C ILE A 639 37.44 5.17 28.58
N TYR A 640 37.34 5.27 27.25
CA TYR A 640 37.87 4.31 26.28
C TYR A 640 39.36 4.01 26.51
N ASP A 641 40.19 5.05 26.67
CA ASP A 641 41.64 4.94 26.82
C ASP A 641 42.07 4.31 28.16
N LYS A 642 41.17 4.27 29.16
CA LYS A 642 41.42 3.66 30.47
C LYS A 642 40.96 2.20 30.56
N VAL A 643 40.21 1.71 29.58
CA VAL A 643 39.74 0.32 29.59
C VAL A 643 40.94 -0.61 29.39
N PRO A 644 41.24 -1.52 30.34
CA PRO A 644 42.36 -2.44 30.19
C PRO A 644 42.19 -3.34 28.96
N GLU A 645 43.30 -3.67 28.29
CA GLU A 645 43.31 -4.56 27.13
C GLU A 645 42.64 -5.92 27.43
N SER A 646 42.81 -6.44 28.66
CA SER A 646 42.16 -7.66 29.11
C SER A 646 40.64 -7.56 29.21
N VAL A 647 40.08 -6.36 29.40
CA VAL A 647 38.63 -6.10 29.42
C VAL A 647 38.12 -5.91 28.00
N LEU A 648 38.86 -5.21 27.14
CA LEU A 648 38.51 -5.01 25.73
C LEU A 648 38.24 -6.33 24.99
N HIS A 649 39.01 -7.37 25.28
CA HIS A 649 38.88 -8.70 24.66
C HIS A 649 37.86 -9.62 25.34
N GLN A 650 37.15 -9.16 26.39
CA GLN A 650 36.13 -9.99 27.04
C GLN A 650 34.91 -10.14 26.14
N THR A 651 34.40 -11.36 26.09
CA THR A 651 33.15 -11.69 25.38
C THR A 651 31.93 -11.23 26.16
N ILE A 652 30.90 -10.77 25.46
CA ILE A 652 29.68 -10.23 26.05
C ILE A 652 28.47 -11.14 25.79
N ASP A 653 27.63 -11.36 26.81
CA ASP A 653 26.38 -12.14 26.74
C ASP A 653 25.13 -11.25 26.68
N THR A 654 25.31 -9.93 26.71
CA THR A 654 24.28 -8.90 26.54
C THR A 654 24.37 -8.24 25.17
N TRP A 655 23.27 -7.59 24.72
CA TRP A 655 23.22 -6.96 23.39
C TRP A 655 22.58 -5.57 23.35
N ARG A 656 21.77 -5.19 24.36
CA ARG A 656 21.23 -3.83 24.48
C ARG A 656 20.84 -3.47 25.91
N TRP A 657 20.70 -2.18 26.17
CA TRP A 657 20.13 -1.57 27.36
C TRP A 657 18.70 -1.11 27.08
N ALA A 658 17.72 -1.64 27.81
CA ALA A 658 16.31 -1.31 27.64
C ALA A 658 15.56 -1.40 28.96
N GLY A 659 14.66 -0.45 29.24
CA GLY A 659 13.87 -0.45 30.48
C GLY A 659 14.71 -0.36 31.76
N GLY A 660 15.88 0.29 31.69
CA GLY A 660 16.79 0.44 32.84
C GLY A 660 17.60 -0.81 33.20
N LYS A 661 17.73 -1.76 32.28
CA LYS A 661 18.49 -3.00 32.46
C LYS A 661 19.20 -3.45 31.19
N SER A 662 20.26 -4.23 31.35
CA SER A 662 20.93 -4.96 30.25
C SER A 662 20.10 -6.17 29.84
N GLU A 663 19.83 -6.35 28.55
CA GLU A 663 19.17 -7.51 27.98
C GLU A 663 20.20 -8.53 27.48
N ARG A 664 19.98 -9.82 27.80
CA ARG A 664 20.80 -10.94 27.33
C ARG A 664 20.49 -11.30 25.88
N LYS A 665 21.50 -11.80 25.17
CA LYS A 665 21.38 -12.36 23.82
C LYS A 665 20.42 -13.56 23.82
N PHE A 666 19.38 -13.53 22.97
CA PHE A 666 18.29 -14.52 23.00
C PHE A 666 18.71 -15.97 22.66
N TRP A 667 19.80 -16.19 21.91
CA TRP A 667 20.34 -17.53 21.62
C TRP A 667 21.30 -18.07 22.71
N LEU A 668 21.59 -17.28 23.74
CA LEU A 668 22.37 -17.71 24.92
C LEU A 668 21.49 -17.92 26.16
N ALA A 669 20.20 -17.56 26.09
CA ALA A 669 19.27 -17.87 27.17
C ALA A 669 19.05 -19.40 27.24
N PRO A 670 19.15 -20.04 28.43
CA PRO A 670 18.73 -21.42 28.58
C PRO A 670 17.29 -21.53 28.09
N LYS A 671 17.00 -22.50 27.23
CA LYS A 671 15.61 -22.86 26.93
C LYS A 671 14.95 -23.22 28.26
N SER A 672 14.04 -22.36 28.72
CA SER A 672 13.20 -22.61 29.90
C SER A 672 12.18 -23.70 29.61
#